data_AF-A0A965P0E1-F1
#
_entry.id   AF-A0A965P0E1-F1
#
_cell.length_a   1.000
_cell.length_b   1.000
_cell.length_c   1.000
_cell.angle_alpha   90.00
_cell.angle_beta   90.00
_cell.angle_gamma   90.00
#
_symmetry.space_group_name_H-M   'P 1'
#
loop_
_entity.id
_entity.type
_entity.pdbx_description
1 polymer ?
#
loop_
_entity_poly.entity_id
_entity_poly.type
_entity_poly.pdbx_seq_one_letter_code
_entity_poly.pdbx_strand_id
1 'polypeptide(L)'
;MKRHASLLATAALALTLSTPAFAQTMPGATGHAVIGAWGFDPATMDTSVKPGNDFNRFASGGWIDATTIPADRPSWSPWDVLYDQSQEQLKSIIENSAAHPESSPEAQRIGDFYASYMDEARVNALGAKPLEAGLAEIRAARTRTDIARLMGASFGKAGSSLFGIYIDSDLKSPDANAAYLGQSGLGLPDRDYYLEASFADKKTAYQAYVAQMLGKVGWANPEKAAADIVAFETRIAEKSWTRAQSREVDDTYNPMTLTEIAAYAPGFDWATWATAAGLPASAKTVVGEKTAFPELARIFAETDLDTLRAYEAFHVVDQSATVLSQDFVDANFAFHGTVLNGVGQNRPRWNRAVRTVNGSLGEALGKEYVRLHFPASSKTAMEALVQNLLAAMTERLKRLEWMSPETKEQALYKIAHFGVKVGYPDEWRSYDGLVIRKDDLYGNTERAGAFEWAFQVAKLGKPVNPKEWGMTPQTINAYYNPPRNEIVFPAAILQAPFFDPNADMAVNYGGIGAVIGHEITHGFDDQGRKVDGNGVLRDWWTAEDAARFEAQAKIFGAEYDATFPLPGMHVNGDLTMGENIADFGGLLMALDAYHIALKGQPAPVINGLTGDQRLFLGWAQVWREKARDAAIQQQLATDPHSPAEVRASVPIRNIQAWYDAFGVKPGDEKYIAPADRAVIW
;
A
#
# COMPACT_ATOMS: atom_id res chain seq x y z
N MET A 1 -83.84 -22.68 -43.39
CA MET A 1 -83.53 -23.75 -42.41
C MET A 1 -82.21 -23.39 -41.73
N LYS A 2 -82.19 -23.38 -40.36
CA LYS A 2 -81.09 -23.04 -39.41
C LYS A 2 -80.75 -21.52 -39.33
N ARG A 3 -81.26 -20.73 -38.35
CA ARG A 3 -80.98 -20.54 -36.88
C ARG A 3 -79.67 -19.76 -36.60
N HIS A 4 -79.75 -18.48 -36.15
CA HIS A 4 -79.63 -17.94 -34.75
C HIS A 4 -78.17 -17.89 -34.24
N ALA A 5 -77.62 -16.94 -33.45
CA ALA A 5 -78.07 -15.73 -32.75
C ALA A 5 -76.82 -14.95 -32.23
N SER A 6 -77.04 -13.76 -31.66
CA SER A 6 -76.11 -12.80 -31.03
C SER A 6 -75.49 -13.19 -29.66
N LEU A 7 -74.59 -12.31 -29.14
CA LEU A 7 -74.17 -11.96 -27.74
C LEU A 7 -72.64 -12.01 -27.50
N LEU A 8 -71.92 -10.99 -27.00
CA LEU A 8 -71.87 -10.19 -25.74
C LEU A 8 -70.93 -10.76 -24.63
N ALA A 9 -69.86 -9.99 -24.35
CA ALA A 9 -68.99 -9.80 -23.15
C ALA A 9 -68.67 -10.94 -22.14
N THR A 10 -67.38 -11.06 -21.77
CA THR A 10 -66.89 -10.96 -20.37
C THR A 10 -65.35 -10.82 -20.30
N ALA A 11 -64.88 -9.90 -19.46
CA ALA A 11 -63.48 -9.71 -19.07
C ALA A 11 -63.12 -10.67 -17.92
N ALA A 12 -61.91 -11.25 -17.96
CA ALA A 12 -61.33 -12.00 -16.85
C ALA A 12 -60.01 -11.34 -16.43
N LEU A 13 -60.01 -10.83 -15.21
CA LEU A 13 -58.90 -10.23 -14.48
C LEU A 13 -57.95 -11.36 -14.02
N ALA A 14 -56.75 -11.45 -14.58
CA ALA A 14 -55.71 -12.35 -14.08
C ALA A 14 -54.82 -11.57 -13.09
N LEU A 15 -55.00 -11.82 -11.79
CA LEU A 15 -54.03 -11.44 -10.77
C LEU A 15 -52.71 -12.19 -11.04
N THR A 16 -51.73 -11.47 -11.55
CA THR A 16 -50.33 -11.90 -11.48
C THR A 16 -49.84 -11.70 -10.06
N LEU A 17 -49.71 -12.80 -9.31
CA LEU A 17 -48.96 -12.84 -8.06
C LEU A 17 -47.51 -12.44 -8.37
N SER A 18 -47.10 -11.27 -7.90
CA SER A 18 -45.71 -10.83 -7.85
C SER A 18 -44.94 -11.75 -6.90
N THR A 19 -44.18 -12.68 -7.47
CA THR A 19 -43.13 -13.39 -6.74
C THR A 19 -42.07 -12.38 -6.30
N PRO A 20 -41.62 -12.38 -5.03
CA PRO A 20 -40.51 -11.55 -4.63
C PRO A 20 -39.27 -11.95 -5.44
N ALA A 21 -38.62 -10.97 -6.06
CA ALA A 21 -37.36 -11.19 -6.75
C ALA A 21 -36.33 -11.65 -5.72
N PHE A 22 -35.98 -12.94 -5.74
CA PHE A 22 -34.84 -13.45 -5.00
C PHE A 22 -33.58 -12.75 -5.51
N ALA A 23 -32.77 -12.22 -4.60
CA ALA A 23 -31.45 -11.67 -4.88
C ALA A 23 -30.66 -12.68 -5.72
N GLN A 24 -30.07 -12.24 -6.83
CA GLN A 24 -29.18 -13.11 -7.61
C GLN A 24 -27.94 -13.40 -6.74
N THR A 25 -27.84 -14.63 -6.26
CA THR A 25 -26.72 -15.11 -5.45
C THR A 25 -25.47 -15.28 -6.31
N MET A 26 -24.34 -14.73 -5.87
CA MET A 26 -23.05 -14.94 -6.53
C MET A 26 -22.64 -16.42 -6.46
N PRO A 27 -21.84 -16.91 -7.43
CA PRO A 27 -21.28 -18.27 -7.37
C PRO A 27 -20.54 -18.48 -6.04
N GLY A 28 -20.92 -19.53 -5.29
CA GLY A 28 -20.34 -19.87 -3.99
C GLY A 28 -21.18 -19.47 -2.76
N ALA A 29 -22.30 -18.78 -2.93
CA ALA A 29 -23.22 -18.47 -1.83
C ALA A 29 -23.85 -19.75 -1.26
N THR A 30 -23.60 -20.04 0.03
CA THR A 30 -24.15 -21.21 0.74
C THR A 30 -24.56 -20.91 2.18
N GLY A 31 -24.41 -19.66 2.63
CA GLY A 31 -24.62 -19.25 4.02
C GLY A 31 -25.17 -17.83 4.17
N HIS A 32 -24.98 -17.26 5.36
CA HIS A 32 -25.35 -15.89 5.68
C HIS A 32 -24.16 -14.95 5.49
N ALA A 33 -24.46 -13.67 5.22
CA ALA A 33 -23.43 -12.65 5.17
C ALA A 33 -22.69 -12.52 6.52
N VAL A 34 -21.39 -12.22 6.49
CA VAL A 34 -20.54 -12.06 7.67
C VAL A 34 -20.95 -10.82 8.49
N ILE A 35 -21.36 -9.75 7.80
CA ILE A 35 -21.77 -8.49 8.43
C ILE A 35 -23.26 -8.26 8.19
N GLY A 36 -24.02 -8.17 9.28
CA GLY A 36 -25.46 -7.95 9.22
C GLY A 36 -26.20 -9.00 8.39
N ALA A 37 -27.40 -8.65 7.91
CA ALA A 37 -28.23 -9.58 7.13
C ALA A 37 -27.87 -9.62 5.63
N TRP A 38 -27.16 -8.60 5.12
CA TRP A 38 -26.92 -8.42 3.68
C TRP A 38 -25.52 -7.91 3.34
N GLY A 39 -24.57 -7.95 4.29
CA GLY A 39 -23.19 -7.47 4.10
C GLY A 39 -22.88 -6.10 4.72
N PHE A 40 -23.90 -5.45 5.29
CA PHE A 40 -23.80 -4.18 6.01
C PHE A 40 -24.75 -4.18 7.20
N ASP A 41 -24.36 -3.51 8.29
CA ASP A 41 -25.19 -3.35 9.49
C ASP A 41 -25.71 -1.90 9.63
N PRO A 42 -26.98 -1.62 9.28
CA PRO A 42 -27.58 -0.29 9.44
C PRO A 42 -27.58 0.25 10.86
N ALA A 43 -27.49 -0.60 11.90
CA ALA A 43 -27.46 -0.15 13.29
C ALA A 43 -26.16 0.59 13.66
N THR A 44 -25.15 0.50 12.79
CA THR A 44 -23.84 1.13 12.97
C THR A 44 -23.69 2.50 12.27
N MET A 45 -24.77 2.97 11.65
CA MET A 45 -24.89 4.31 11.06
C MET A 45 -25.23 5.37 12.12
N ASP A 46 -24.98 6.65 11.83
CA ASP A 46 -25.56 7.78 12.56
C ASP A 46 -26.55 8.54 11.67
N THR A 47 -27.83 8.15 11.74
CA THR A 47 -28.88 8.76 10.93
C THR A 47 -29.33 10.14 11.43
N SER A 48 -28.74 10.67 12.52
CA SER A 48 -28.99 12.05 12.96
C SER A 48 -28.22 13.07 12.11
N VAL A 49 -27.13 12.62 11.48
CA VAL A 49 -26.33 13.40 10.53
C VAL A 49 -26.92 13.25 9.14
N LYS A 50 -27.03 14.36 8.40
CA LYS A 50 -27.46 14.30 7.00
C LYS A 50 -26.29 13.78 6.14
N PRO A 51 -26.54 12.90 5.16
CA PRO A 51 -25.49 12.43 4.25
C PRO A 51 -24.79 13.59 3.52
N GLY A 52 -25.52 14.64 3.16
CA GLY A 52 -24.96 15.85 2.51
C GLY A 52 -24.10 16.74 3.42
N ASN A 53 -24.13 16.54 4.74
CA ASN A 53 -23.31 17.31 5.69
C ASN A 53 -22.03 16.57 6.08
N ASP A 54 -22.12 15.27 6.33
CA ASP A 54 -20.97 14.41 6.59
C ASP A 54 -21.36 12.97 6.30
N PHE A 55 -20.95 12.47 5.13
CA PHE A 55 -21.29 11.13 4.70
C PHE A 55 -20.59 10.04 5.52
N ASN A 56 -19.35 10.28 5.94
CA ASN A 56 -18.61 9.30 6.75
C ASN A 56 -19.30 9.15 8.12
N ARG A 57 -19.67 10.25 8.77
CA ARG A 57 -20.46 10.18 10.01
C ARG A 57 -21.84 9.57 9.79
N PHE A 58 -22.55 9.93 8.73
CA PHE A 58 -23.84 9.29 8.41
C PHE A 58 -23.72 7.77 8.28
N ALA A 59 -22.75 7.27 7.49
CA ALA A 59 -22.61 5.85 7.18
C ALA A 59 -21.91 5.03 8.28
N SER A 60 -21.03 5.65 9.05
CA SER A 60 -20.09 4.98 9.95
C SER A 60 -20.04 5.54 11.37
N GLY A 61 -20.80 6.60 11.69
CA GLY A 61 -20.73 7.30 12.98
C GLY A 61 -20.94 6.40 14.18
N GLY A 62 -22.00 5.56 14.16
CA GLY A 62 -22.25 4.59 15.23
C GLY A 62 -21.11 3.58 15.40
N TRP A 63 -20.50 3.11 14.30
CA TRP A 63 -19.32 2.24 14.34
C TRP A 63 -18.10 2.96 14.94
N ILE A 64 -17.82 4.18 14.50
CA ILE A 64 -16.66 4.98 14.94
C ILE A 64 -16.75 5.27 16.44
N ASP A 65 -17.93 5.63 16.92
CA ASP A 65 -18.15 5.99 18.32
C ASP A 65 -18.05 4.76 19.24
N ALA A 66 -18.57 3.61 18.80
CA ALA A 66 -18.47 2.36 19.55
C ALA A 66 -17.08 1.70 19.49
N THR A 67 -16.27 2.04 18.48
CA THR A 67 -14.95 1.41 18.27
C THR A 67 -13.95 1.85 19.32
N THR A 68 -13.24 0.87 19.89
CA THR A 68 -12.07 1.10 20.74
C THR A 68 -10.83 0.66 19.97
N ILE A 69 -9.86 1.56 19.82
CA ILE A 69 -8.56 1.23 19.21
C ILE A 69 -7.82 0.29 20.17
N PRO A 70 -7.44 -0.94 19.75
CA PRO A 70 -6.64 -1.82 20.59
C PRO A 70 -5.35 -1.13 21.05
N ALA A 71 -4.87 -1.48 22.26
CA ALA A 71 -3.71 -0.83 22.87
C ALA A 71 -2.42 -1.01 22.04
N ASP A 72 -2.35 -2.07 21.24
CA ASP A 72 -1.23 -2.42 20.37
C ASP A 72 -1.38 -1.95 18.91
N ARG A 73 -2.40 -1.14 18.63
CA ARG A 73 -2.72 -0.61 17.29
C ARG A 73 -2.62 0.93 17.23
N PRO A 74 -2.16 1.50 16.11
CA PRO A 74 -2.24 2.94 15.83
C PRO A 74 -3.65 3.38 15.39
N SER A 75 -4.36 2.49 14.70
CA SER A 75 -5.75 2.67 14.26
C SER A 75 -6.50 1.33 14.27
N TRP A 76 -7.81 1.38 14.15
CA TRP A 76 -8.63 0.19 13.97
C TRP A 76 -9.60 0.41 12.83
N SER A 77 -9.61 -0.54 11.89
CA SER A 77 -10.39 -0.53 10.67
C SER A 77 -10.81 -1.95 10.27
N PRO A 78 -11.73 -2.11 9.31
CA PRO A 78 -12.01 -3.40 8.69
C PRO A 78 -10.78 -4.03 8.02
N TRP A 79 -9.80 -3.22 7.58
CA TRP A 79 -8.51 -3.72 7.08
C TRP A 79 -7.70 -4.40 8.18
N ASP A 80 -7.69 -3.85 9.39
CA ASP A 80 -7.01 -4.44 10.54
C ASP A 80 -7.64 -5.77 10.98
N VAL A 81 -8.98 -5.87 10.91
CA VAL A 81 -9.70 -7.13 11.21
C VAL A 81 -9.22 -8.25 10.30
N LEU A 82 -9.14 -7.98 8.99
CA LEU A 82 -8.72 -8.95 8.00
C LEU A 82 -7.22 -9.26 8.09
N TYR A 83 -6.42 -8.25 8.45
CA TYR A 83 -5.00 -8.45 8.76
C TYR A 83 -4.82 -9.38 9.96
N ASP A 84 -5.51 -9.15 11.07
CA ASP A 84 -5.42 -9.98 12.28
C ASP A 84 -5.87 -11.41 12.02
N GLN A 85 -6.95 -11.60 11.26
CA GLN A 85 -7.36 -12.91 10.80
C GLN A 85 -6.25 -13.61 10.00
N SER A 86 -5.61 -12.90 9.07
CA SER A 86 -4.52 -13.46 8.28
C SER A 86 -3.29 -13.78 9.14
N GLN A 87 -2.98 -12.98 10.16
CA GLN A 87 -1.89 -13.27 11.09
C GLN A 87 -2.15 -14.55 11.89
N GLU A 88 -3.37 -14.79 12.37
CA GLU A 88 -3.72 -16.03 13.09
C GLU A 88 -3.68 -17.25 12.16
N GLN A 89 -4.14 -17.12 10.91
CA GLN A 89 -4.04 -18.18 9.90
C GLN A 89 -2.58 -18.53 9.59
N LEU A 90 -1.73 -17.52 9.39
CA LEU A 90 -0.29 -17.72 9.18
C LEU A 90 0.37 -18.33 10.40
N LYS A 91 0.01 -17.91 11.61
CA LYS A 91 0.48 -18.52 12.85
C LYS A 91 0.17 -20.01 12.88
N SER A 92 -1.06 -20.41 12.56
CA SER A 92 -1.45 -21.82 12.51
C SER A 92 -0.63 -22.61 11.47
N ILE A 93 -0.34 -22.03 10.31
CA ILE A 93 0.51 -22.65 9.28
C ILE A 93 1.93 -22.83 9.79
N ILE A 94 2.50 -21.78 10.39
CA ILE A 94 3.86 -21.78 10.93
C ILE A 94 4.01 -22.79 12.08
N GLU A 95 3.06 -22.83 13.00
CA GLU A 95 3.05 -23.80 14.10
C GLU A 95 2.94 -25.24 13.57
N ASN A 96 2.14 -25.47 12.52
CA ASN A 96 2.07 -26.77 11.86
C ASN A 96 3.39 -27.16 11.18
N SER A 97 4.06 -26.23 10.50
CA SER A 97 5.40 -26.44 9.93
C SER A 97 6.44 -26.74 10.99
N ALA A 98 6.39 -26.05 12.14
CA ALA A 98 7.28 -26.30 13.27
C ALA A 98 7.04 -27.67 13.93
N ALA A 99 5.80 -28.16 13.91
CA ALA A 99 5.45 -29.49 14.43
C ALA A 99 5.84 -30.63 13.47
N HIS A 100 5.91 -30.37 12.17
CA HIS A 100 6.21 -31.36 11.12
C HIS A 100 7.35 -30.88 10.20
N PRO A 101 8.55 -30.56 10.73
CA PRO A 101 9.64 -30.01 9.94
C PRO A 101 10.12 -30.96 8.84
N GLU A 102 9.87 -32.26 8.96
CA GLU A 102 10.19 -33.29 7.97
C GLU A 102 9.28 -33.27 6.73
N SER A 103 8.17 -32.52 6.74
CA SER A 103 7.22 -32.51 5.63
C SER A 103 7.80 -31.84 4.37
N SER A 104 8.69 -30.87 4.53
CA SER A 104 9.49 -30.29 3.44
C SER A 104 10.66 -29.45 3.98
N PRO A 105 11.67 -29.14 3.15
CA PRO A 105 12.72 -28.19 3.53
C PRO A 105 12.19 -26.79 3.92
N GLU A 106 11.11 -26.32 3.29
CA GLU A 106 10.44 -25.06 3.65
C GLU A 106 9.79 -25.15 5.03
N ALA A 107 9.12 -26.25 5.35
CA ALA A 107 8.51 -26.45 6.67
C ALA A 107 9.58 -26.39 7.78
N GLN A 108 10.73 -27.04 7.55
CA GLN A 108 11.87 -26.92 8.45
C GLN A 108 12.36 -25.47 8.62
N ARG A 109 12.60 -24.74 7.52
CA ARG A 109 13.06 -23.34 7.57
C ARG A 109 12.06 -22.44 8.30
N ILE A 110 10.77 -22.59 8.02
CA ILE A 110 9.68 -21.84 8.67
C ILE A 110 9.68 -22.14 10.18
N GLY A 111 9.69 -23.41 10.55
CA GLY A 111 9.67 -23.85 11.94
C GLY A 111 10.90 -23.40 12.73
N ASP A 112 12.10 -23.51 12.14
CA ASP A 112 13.35 -23.11 12.77
C ASP A 112 13.43 -21.58 12.96
N PHE A 113 12.95 -20.79 11.99
CA PHE A 113 12.93 -19.33 12.13
C PHE A 113 11.93 -18.91 13.21
N TYR A 114 10.73 -19.48 13.21
CA TYR A 114 9.74 -19.20 14.24
C TYR A 114 10.25 -19.59 15.63
N ALA A 115 10.86 -20.77 15.76
CA ALA A 115 11.43 -21.22 17.03
C ALA A 115 12.57 -20.33 17.52
N SER A 116 13.46 -19.84 16.63
CA SER A 116 14.52 -18.93 17.03
C SER A 116 13.98 -17.58 17.49
N TYR A 117 12.87 -17.11 16.91
CA TYR A 117 12.19 -15.91 17.38
C TYR A 117 11.54 -16.13 18.75
N MET A 118 10.90 -17.28 18.97
CA MET A 118 10.17 -17.56 20.20
C MET A 118 11.08 -17.90 21.41
N ASP A 119 12.36 -18.23 21.21
CA ASP A 119 13.34 -18.45 22.28
C ASP A 119 13.82 -17.12 22.92
N GLU A 120 12.91 -16.50 23.67
CA GLU A 120 13.17 -15.23 24.37
C GLU A 120 14.30 -15.35 25.39
N ALA A 121 14.42 -16.48 26.09
CA ALA A 121 15.46 -16.69 27.08
C ALA A 121 16.86 -16.60 26.45
N ARG A 122 17.06 -17.24 25.29
CA ARG A 122 18.32 -17.17 24.55
C ARG A 122 18.57 -15.77 24.02
N VAL A 123 17.58 -15.14 23.39
CA VAL A 123 17.73 -13.78 22.84
C VAL A 123 18.11 -12.78 23.95
N ASN A 124 17.48 -12.86 25.12
CA ASN A 124 17.84 -12.04 26.27
C ASN A 124 19.23 -12.35 26.83
N ALA A 125 19.65 -13.61 26.86
CA ALA A 125 21.00 -14.00 27.30
C ALA A 125 22.11 -13.53 26.34
N LEU A 126 21.80 -13.40 25.05
CA LEU A 126 22.72 -12.89 24.03
C LEU A 126 22.85 -11.36 24.10
N GLY A 127 21.80 -10.64 24.46
CA GLY A 127 21.85 -9.17 24.53
C GLY A 127 22.20 -8.57 23.18
N ALA A 128 23.20 -7.67 23.18
CA ALA A 128 23.74 -7.05 21.97
C ALA A 128 24.86 -7.85 21.27
N LYS A 129 25.31 -8.99 21.83
CA LYS A 129 26.44 -9.77 21.30
C LYS A 129 26.35 -10.08 19.80
N PRO A 130 25.17 -10.39 19.22
CA PRO A 130 25.08 -10.66 17.78
C PRO A 130 25.56 -9.50 16.90
N LEU A 131 25.52 -8.26 17.38
CA LEU A 131 25.96 -7.07 16.65
C LEU A 131 27.48 -6.84 16.69
N GLU A 132 28.22 -7.51 17.58
CA GLU A 132 29.62 -7.18 17.87
C GLU A 132 30.50 -7.20 16.61
N ALA A 133 30.29 -8.16 15.71
CA ALA A 133 31.05 -8.28 14.47
C ALA A 133 30.80 -7.09 13.52
N GLY A 134 29.53 -6.73 13.29
CA GLY A 134 29.16 -5.59 12.45
C GLY A 134 29.63 -4.26 13.04
N LEU A 135 29.46 -4.08 14.35
CA LEU A 135 29.94 -2.89 15.05
C LEU A 135 31.48 -2.79 15.04
N ALA A 136 32.19 -3.91 15.12
CA ALA A 136 33.64 -3.91 14.99
C ALA A 136 34.09 -3.51 13.58
N GLU A 137 33.40 -3.95 12.53
CA GLU A 137 33.64 -3.53 11.15
C GLU A 137 33.48 -2.00 11.00
N ILE A 138 32.37 -1.45 11.51
CA ILE A 138 32.09 -0.01 11.46
C ILE A 138 33.14 0.79 12.24
N ARG A 139 33.50 0.33 13.45
CA ARG A 139 34.55 0.97 14.26
C ARG A 139 35.91 0.91 13.57
N ALA A 140 36.17 -0.12 12.76
CA ALA A 140 37.42 -0.30 12.03
C ALA A 140 37.50 0.54 10.75
N ALA A 141 36.40 1.09 10.24
CA ALA A 141 36.42 2.00 9.09
C ALA A 141 37.36 3.20 9.36
N ARG A 142 38.25 3.51 8.41
CA ARG A 142 39.25 4.60 8.52
C ARG A 142 39.12 5.63 7.41
N THR A 143 38.32 5.33 6.40
CA THR A 143 38.17 6.18 5.21
C THR A 143 36.71 6.34 4.82
N ARG A 144 36.42 7.36 4.03
CA ARG A 144 35.08 7.52 3.41
C ARG A 144 34.76 6.40 2.44
N THR A 145 35.75 5.82 1.76
CA THR A 145 35.59 4.61 0.95
C THR A 145 35.12 3.41 1.79
N ASP A 146 35.62 3.26 3.03
CA ASP A 146 35.11 2.21 3.94
C ASP A 146 33.64 2.41 4.28
N ILE A 147 33.20 3.65 4.52
CA ILE A 147 31.80 3.96 4.79
C ILE A 147 30.94 3.73 3.55
N ALA A 148 31.38 4.17 2.37
CA ALA A 148 30.66 3.91 1.11
C ALA A 148 30.48 2.40 0.84
N ARG A 149 31.49 1.58 1.19
CA ARG A 149 31.41 0.12 1.16
C ARG A 149 30.37 -0.44 2.15
N LEU A 150 30.33 0.08 3.38
CA LEU A 150 29.32 -0.32 4.38
C LEU A 150 27.90 0.03 3.91
N MET A 151 27.71 1.25 3.40
CA MET A 151 26.45 1.71 2.83
C MET A 151 26.00 0.84 1.66
N GLY A 152 26.92 0.47 0.76
CA GLY A 152 26.61 -0.42 -0.35
C GLY A 152 26.25 -1.83 0.11
N ALA A 153 26.84 -2.33 1.20
CA ALA A 153 26.51 -3.65 1.73
C ALA A 153 25.16 -3.70 2.48
N SER A 154 24.56 -2.55 2.82
CA SER A 154 23.34 -2.46 3.64
C SER A 154 22.03 -2.89 2.96
N PHE A 155 22.02 -3.18 1.66
CA PHE A 155 20.80 -3.65 0.98
C PHE A 155 20.41 -5.09 1.32
N GLY A 156 21.37 -5.89 1.78
CA GLY A 156 21.15 -7.28 2.20
C GLY A 156 21.28 -7.52 3.70
N LYS A 157 21.51 -6.48 4.51
CA LYS A 157 21.74 -6.60 5.95
C LYS A 157 21.53 -5.27 6.67
N ALA A 158 21.44 -5.28 7.99
CA ALA A 158 21.29 -4.05 8.76
C ALA A 158 22.39 -3.00 8.45
N GLY A 159 21.98 -1.74 8.37
CA GLY A 159 22.84 -0.60 8.02
C GLY A 159 22.06 0.45 7.24
N SER A 160 22.70 1.54 6.85
CA SER A 160 21.99 2.58 6.08
C SER A 160 22.82 3.07 4.89
N SER A 161 22.17 3.74 3.95
CA SER A 161 22.79 4.34 2.77
C SER A 161 22.10 5.67 2.48
N LEU A 162 22.83 6.69 2.06
CA LEU A 162 22.22 7.95 1.60
C LEU A 162 21.48 7.78 0.25
N PHE A 163 21.76 6.69 -0.45
CA PHE A 163 21.19 6.37 -1.75
C PHE A 163 20.53 5.01 -1.66
N GLY A 164 19.21 4.96 -1.82
CA GLY A 164 18.44 3.71 -1.87
C GLY A 164 18.56 3.04 -3.23
N ILE A 165 18.38 1.72 -3.28
CA ILE A 165 18.29 0.95 -4.52
C ILE A 165 17.05 0.07 -4.47
N TYR A 166 16.28 0.03 -5.55
CA TYR A 166 15.37 -1.07 -5.84
C TYR A 166 15.52 -1.50 -7.30
N ILE A 167 15.01 -2.68 -7.63
CA ILE A 167 15.12 -3.27 -8.98
C ILE A 167 13.71 -3.54 -9.49
N ASP A 168 13.38 -2.97 -10.65
CA ASP A 168 12.09 -3.17 -11.30
C ASP A 168 12.24 -3.09 -12.84
N SER A 169 11.16 -3.36 -13.55
CA SER A 169 11.01 -3.15 -14.99
C SER A 169 11.31 -1.70 -15.38
N ASP A 170 12.10 -1.53 -16.43
CA ASP A 170 12.50 -0.21 -16.91
C ASP A 170 11.35 0.50 -17.62
N LEU A 171 11.01 1.71 -17.17
CA LEU A 171 9.90 2.48 -17.70
C LEU A 171 10.02 2.87 -19.19
N LYS A 172 11.20 2.86 -19.82
CA LYS A 172 11.34 3.04 -21.28
C LYS A 172 11.65 1.74 -22.02
N SER A 173 11.83 0.64 -21.30
CA SER A 173 12.15 -0.68 -21.86
C SER A 173 11.60 -1.78 -20.96
N PRO A 174 10.26 -1.95 -20.87
CA PRO A 174 9.62 -2.72 -19.78
C PRO A 174 9.94 -4.21 -19.74
N ASP A 175 10.48 -4.75 -20.83
CA ASP A 175 10.99 -6.13 -20.91
C ASP A 175 12.35 -6.35 -20.21
N ALA A 176 13.02 -5.28 -19.77
CA ALA A 176 14.31 -5.31 -19.10
C ALA A 176 14.23 -4.74 -17.67
N ASN A 177 15.03 -5.29 -16.76
CA ASN A 177 15.16 -4.75 -15.40
C ASN A 177 16.21 -3.63 -15.34
N ALA A 178 15.95 -2.62 -14.52
CA ALA A 178 16.89 -1.55 -14.18
C ALA A 178 17.02 -1.41 -12.65
N ALA A 179 18.16 -0.88 -12.21
CA ALA A 179 18.36 -0.47 -10.82
C ALA A 179 17.95 1.00 -10.66
N TYR A 180 16.89 1.24 -9.89
CA TYR A 180 16.39 2.56 -9.56
C TYR A 180 17.06 3.06 -8.30
N LEU A 181 17.68 4.25 -8.38
CA LEU A 181 18.42 4.89 -7.30
C LEU A 181 17.61 6.08 -6.79
N GLY A 182 17.40 6.18 -5.48
CA GLY A 182 16.65 7.27 -4.86
C GLY A 182 17.38 7.90 -3.67
N GLN A 183 16.94 9.08 -3.25
CA GLN A 183 17.40 9.68 -2.00
C GLN A 183 17.02 8.81 -0.79
N SER A 184 17.86 8.78 0.22
CA SER A 184 17.63 8.04 1.47
C SER A 184 18.45 8.64 2.62
N GLY A 185 18.61 7.89 3.71
CA GLY A 185 19.53 8.19 4.80
C GLY A 185 18.96 9.00 5.96
N LEU A 186 17.64 9.01 6.13
CA LEU A 186 16.95 9.60 7.28
C LEU A 186 16.48 8.49 8.24
N GLY A 187 16.49 8.75 9.55
CA GLY A 187 15.89 7.85 10.55
C GLY A 187 14.52 8.27 11.06
N LEU A 188 14.02 9.45 10.69
CA LEU A 188 12.61 9.84 10.85
C LEU A 188 11.81 9.57 9.57
N PRO A 189 10.46 9.46 9.66
CA PRO A 189 9.62 9.01 8.53
C PRO A 189 9.70 9.85 7.26
N ASP A 190 9.93 11.15 7.40
CA ASP A 190 10.00 12.09 6.29
C ASP A 190 10.94 13.27 6.59
N ARG A 191 11.39 13.98 5.55
CA ARG A 191 12.23 15.18 5.69
C ARG A 191 11.56 16.25 6.56
N ASP A 192 10.23 16.36 6.52
CA ASP A 192 9.52 17.43 7.23
C ASP A 192 9.56 17.22 8.75
N TYR A 193 9.82 16.00 9.23
CA TYR A 193 10.09 15.75 10.65
C TYR A 193 11.35 16.46 11.17
N TYR A 194 12.28 16.83 10.28
CA TYR A 194 13.48 17.56 10.63
C TYR A 194 13.33 19.07 10.50
N LEU A 195 12.36 19.53 9.69
CA LEU A 195 12.30 20.90 9.18
C LEU A 195 11.09 21.68 9.72
N GLU A 196 9.96 21.02 9.93
CA GLU A 196 8.72 21.65 10.33
C GLU A 196 8.58 21.74 11.85
N ALA A 197 8.08 22.88 12.33
CA ALA A 197 7.93 23.14 13.76
C ALA A 197 6.93 22.20 14.44
N SER A 198 5.95 21.68 13.70
CA SER A 198 4.94 20.72 14.17
C SER A 198 5.51 19.36 14.57
N PHE A 199 6.77 19.05 14.18
CA PHE A 199 7.46 17.80 14.50
C PHE A 199 8.69 17.99 15.40
N ALA A 200 8.89 19.19 15.96
CA ALA A 200 10.07 19.49 16.79
C ALA A 200 10.18 18.59 18.04
N ASP A 201 9.05 18.19 18.62
CA ASP A 201 8.99 17.24 19.73
C ASP A 201 9.46 15.85 19.29
N LYS A 202 9.05 15.38 18.11
CA LYS A 202 9.47 14.09 17.52
C LYS A 202 10.95 14.08 17.20
N LYS A 203 11.48 15.15 16.61
CA LYS A 203 12.93 15.30 16.35
C LYS A 203 13.75 15.27 17.65
N THR A 204 13.26 15.92 18.70
CA THR A 204 13.91 15.91 20.02
C THR A 204 13.90 14.50 20.64
N ALA A 205 12.76 13.82 20.59
CA ALA A 205 12.62 12.45 21.08
C ALA A 205 13.50 11.47 20.29
N TYR A 206 13.62 11.67 18.98
CA TYR A 206 14.51 10.89 18.12
C TYR A 206 15.98 11.03 18.51
N GLN A 207 16.46 12.26 18.75
CA GLN A 207 17.82 12.47 19.22
C GLN A 207 18.11 11.73 20.54
N ALA A 208 17.14 11.77 21.48
CA ALA A 208 17.26 11.03 22.74
C ALA A 208 17.30 9.50 22.52
N TYR A 209 16.47 9.00 21.60
CA TYR A 209 16.44 7.60 21.20
C TYR A 209 17.77 7.16 20.55
N VAL A 210 18.33 7.95 19.63
CA VAL A 210 19.65 7.70 19.01
C VAL A 210 20.73 7.56 20.08
N ALA A 211 20.76 8.49 21.05
CA ALA A 211 21.73 8.42 22.16
C ALA A 211 21.53 7.15 23.01
N GLN A 212 20.27 6.80 23.31
CA GLN A 212 19.95 5.59 24.07
C GLN A 212 20.46 4.33 23.37
N MET A 213 20.21 4.19 22.08
CA MET A 213 20.60 3.00 21.31
C MET A 213 22.12 2.88 21.16
N LEU A 214 22.80 3.99 20.89
CA LEU A 214 24.27 4.04 20.88
C LEU A 214 24.88 3.71 22.25
N GLY A 215 24.25 4.19 23.34
CA GLY A 215 24.66 3.88 24.71
C GLY A 215 24.57 2.39 25.04
N LYS A 216 23.50 1.72 24.60
CA LYS A 216 23.29 0.28 24.80
C LYS A 216 24.37 -0.60 24.17
N VAL A 217 25.05 -0.13 23.13
CA VAL A 217 26.16 -0.85 22.47
C VAL A 217 27.53 -0.29 22.81
N GLY A 218 27.63 0.53 23.86
CA GLY A 218 28.89 1.09 24.33
C GLY A 218 29.57 1.99 23.29
N TRP A 219 28.80 2.76 22.51
CA TRP A 219 29.37 3.81 21.68
C TRP A 219 29.87 4.97 22.55
N ALA A 220 31.03 5.54 22.23
CA ALA A 220 31.62 6.61 23.04
C ALA A 220 30.86 7.93 22.82
N ASN A 221 30.61 8.65 23.92
CA ASN A 221 29.89 9.94 23.94
C ASN A 221 28.56 9.90 23.17
N PRO A 222 27.64 8.99 23.53
CA PRO A 222 26.44 8.72 22.73
C PRO A 222 25.54 9.95 22.55
N GLU A 223 25.49 10.87 23.52
CA GLU A 223 24.71 12.12 23.43
C GLU A 223 25.27 13.07 22.39
N LYS A 224 26.60 13.21 22.33
CA LYS A 224 27.26 14.01 21.28
C LYS A 224 27.06 13.36 19.91
N ALA A 225 27.29 12.05 19.82
CA ALA A 225 27.12 11.32 18.57
C ALA A 225 25.68 11.44 18.05
N ALA A 226 24.68 11.36 18.92
CA ALA A 226 23.28 11.54 18.54
C ALA A 226 22.98 12.94 18.01
N ALA A 227 23.49 14.00 18.67
CA ALA A 227 23.35 15.36 18.18
C ALA A 227 24.02 15.55 16.79
N ASP A 228 25.21 14.98 16.59
CA ASP A 228 25.91 15.05 15.32
C ASP A 228 25.17 14.27 14.21
N ILE A 229 24.60 13.10 14.53
CA ILE A 229 23.77 12.30 13.60
C ILE A 229 22.52 13.08 13.20
N VAL A 230 21.77 13.62 14.15
CA VAL A 230 20.55 14.38 13.84
C VAL A 230 20.86 15.64 13.05
N ALA A 231 22.00 16.30 13.31
CA ALA A 231 22.47 17.42 12.50
C ALA A 231 22.83 16.99 11.07
N PHE A 232 23.51 15.85 10.91
CA PHE A 232 23.81 15.27 9.60
C PHE A 232 22.54 14.92 8.82
N GLU A 233 21.60 14.21 9.44
CA GLU A 233 20.32 13.86 8.82
C GLU A 233 19.46 15.10 8.51
N THR A 234 19.54 16.16 9.32
CA THR A 234 18.87 17.43 9.01
C THR A 234 19.42 18.05 7.71
N ARG A 235 20.74 18.02 7.49
CA ARG A 235 21.34 18.50 6.23
C ARG A 235 20.89 17.67 5.02
N ILE A 236 20.70 16.36 5.20
CA ILE A 236 20.11 15.48 4.18
C ILE A 236 18.68 15.93 3.89
N ALA A 237 17.84 16.05 4.91
CA ALA A 237 16.43 16.45 4.79
C ALA A 237 16.26 17.81 4.08
N GLU A 238 17.12 18.79 4.36
CA GLU A 238 17.14 20.11 3.69
C GLU A 238 17.34 20.00 2.16
N LYS A 239 17.99 18.95 1.68
CA LYS A 239 18.32 18.73 0.26
C LYS A 239 17.50 17.63 -0.41
N SER A 240 16.78 16.84 0.40
CA SER A 240 15.80 15.87 -0.06
C SER A 240 14.60 16.56 -0.72
N TRP A 241 14.09 15.95 -1.79
CA TRP A 241 12.80 16.27 -2.39
C TRP A 241 11.67 15.92 -1.43
N THR A 242 10.57 16.65 -1.55
CA THR A 242 9.30 16.29 -0.89
C THR A 242 8.68 15.05 -1.51
N ARG A 243 7.78 14.37 -0.79
CA ARG A 243 7.05 13.20 -1.30
C ARG A 243 6.24 13.51 -2.57
N ALA A 244 5.63 14.70 -2.65
CA ALA A 244 4.91 15.14 -3.84
C ALA A 244 5.82 15.28 -5.07
N GLN A 245 7.05 15.74 -4.90
CA GLN A 245 8.03 15.79 -6.00
C GLN A 245 8.54 14.39 -6.38
N SER A 246 8.77 13.53 -5.38
CA SER A 246 9.30 12.17 -5.59
C SER A 246 8.34 11.21 -6.33
N ARG A 247 7.06 11.55 -6.49
CA ARG A 247 6.11 10.72 -7.25
C ARG A 247 6.00 11.09 -8.74
N GLU A 248 6.61 12.19 -9.17
CA GLU A 248 6.56 12.62 -10.58
C GLU A 248 7.44 11.71 -11.46
N VAL A 249 6.80 10.82 -12.24
CA VAL A 249 7.51 9.76 -12.99
C VAL A 249 8.45 10.30 -14.07
N ASP A 250 8.12 11.45 -14.67
CA ASP A 250 8.99 12.12 -15.64
C ASP A 250 10.26 12.67 -14.99
N ASP A 251 10.12 13.23 -13.78
CA ASP A 251 11.21 13.89 -13.07
C ASP A 251 12.16 12.89 -12.41
N THR A 252 11.64 11.74 -12.02
CA THR A 252 12.39 10.63 -11.40
C THR A 252 13.02 9.68 -12.43
N TYR A 253 12.68 9.77 -13.71
CA TYR A 253 13.27 8.92 -14.75
C TYR A 253 14.50 9.56 -15.40
N ASN A 254 15.67 9.39 -14.79
CA ASN A 254 16.94 9.92 -15.30
C ASN A 254 17.97 8.79 -15.50
N PRO A 255 17.98 8.12 -16.67
CA PRO A 255 18.92 7.04 -16.91
C PRO A 255 20.35 7.57 -16.95
N MET A 256 21.23 6.94 -16.17
CA MET A 256 22.66 7.24 -16.11
C MET A 256 23.44 5.94 -15.98
N THR A 257 24.71 5.96 -16.37
CA THR A 257 25.69 4.93 -16.00
C THR A 257 26.31 5.26 -14.65
N LEU A 258 26.89 4.27 -13.95
CA LEU A 258 27.62 4.51 -12.71
C LEU A 258 28.76 5.54 -12.88
N THR A 259 29.41 5.56 -14.04
CA THR A 259 30.44 6.56 -14.37
C THR A 259 29.85 7.96 -14.48
N GLU A 260 28.69 8.11 -15.13
CA GLU A 260 27.99 9.40 -15.22
C GLU A 260 27.49 9.87 -13.86
N ILE A 261 26.99 8.98 -13.02
CA ILE A 261 26.60 9.30 -11.63
C ILE A 261 27.82 9.82 -10.86
N ALA A 262 28.97 9.15 -10.97
CA ALA A 262 30.19 9.57 -10.29
C ALA A 262 30.69 10.95 -10.74
N ALA A 263 30.50 11.29 -12.02
CA ALA A 263 30.79 12.63 -12.54
C ALA A 263 29.75 13.67 -12.12
N TYR A 264 28.47 13.29 -12.05
CA TYR A 264 27.35 14.16 -11.72
C TYR A 264 27.27 14.51 -10.23
N ALA A 265 27.59 13.55 -9.36
CA ALA A 265 27.53 13.68 -7.90
C ALA A 265 28.89 13.31 -7.26
N PRO A 266 29.94 14.13 -7.43
CA PRO A 266 31.25 13.85 -6.85
C PRO A 266 31.23 13.95 -5.32
N GLY A 267 32.18 13.27 -4.67
CA GLY A 267 32.32 13.29 -3.20
C GLY A 267 31.92 11.99 -2.52
N PHE A 268 31.31 11.05 -3.26
CA PHE A 268 30.96 9.71 -2.81
C PHE A 268 31.65 8.65 -3.68
N ASP A 269 32.09 7.54 -3.07
CA ASP A 269 32.79 6.45 -3.77
C ASP A 269 31.77 5.49 -4.40
N TRP A 270 31.15 5.92 -5.49
CA TRP A 270 30.10 5.20 -6.19
C TRP A 270 30.52 3.81 -6.68
N ALA A 271 31.77 3.66 -7.11
CA ALA A 271 32.28 2.38 -7.60
C ALA A 271 32.36 1.34 -6.46
N THR A 272 32.90 1.75 -5.30
CA THR A 272 32.98 0.89 -4.13
C THR A 272 31.59 0.56 -3.59
N TRP A 273 30.72 1.55 -3.49
CA TRP A 273 29.34 1.38 -3.05
C TRP A 273 28.56 0.42 -3.96
N ALA A 274 28.61 0.62 -5.28
CA ALA A 274 27.90 -0.23 -6.25
C ALA A 274 28.43 -1.67 -6.23
N THR A 275 29.75 -1.84 -6.07
CA THR A 275 30.38 -3.17 -5.93
C THR A 275 29.89 -3.87 -4.66
N ALA A 276 29.83 -3.15 -3.53
CA ALA A 276 29.34 -3.70 -2.27
C ALA A 276 27.84 -4.01 -2.31
N ALA A 277 27.06 -3.24 -3.06
CA ALA A 277 25.66 -3.51 -3.36
C ALA A 277 25.47 -4.68 -4.34
N GLY A 278 26.54 -5.23 -4.93
CA GLY A 278 26.46 -6.33 -5.88
C GLY A 278 25.94 -5.91 -7.27
N LEU A 279 25.85 -4.61 -7.56
CA LEU A 279 25.41 -4.14 -8.87
C LEU A 279 26.48 -4.50 -9.93
N PRO A 280 26.09 -5.21 -11.01
CA PRO A 280 27.03 -5.47 -12.10
C PRO A 280 27.38 -4.14 -12.80
N ALA A 281 28.61 -4.02 -13.30
CA ALA A 281 29.05 -2.81 -14.00
C ALA A 281 28.20 -2.49 -15.26
N SER A 282 27.52 -3.49 -15.82
CA SER A 282 26.60 -3.36 -16.95
C SER A 282 25.15 -3.06 -16.55
N ALA A 283 24.85 -2.89 -15.26
CA ALA A 283 23.52 -2.56 -14.80
C ALA A 283 23.06 -1.23 -15.42
N LYS A 284 21.85 -1.24 -16.00
CA LYS A 284 21.16 0.02 -16.32
C LYS A 284 20.71 0.64 -15.00
N THR A 285 21.05 1.92 -14.78
CA THR A 285 20.62 2.65 -13.58
C THR A 285 19.74 3.84 -13.96
N VAL A 286 18.73 4.10 -13.12
CA VAL A 286 17.81 5.24 -13.25
C VAL A 286 17.88 6.04 -11.95
N VAL A 287 18.25 7.31 -12.03
CA VAL A 287 18.38 8.19 -10.87
C VAL A 287 17.06 8.95 -10.67
N GLY A 288 16.45 8.78 -9.50
CA GLY A 288 15.21 9.40 -9.04
C GLY A 288 15.36 10.90 -8.77
N GLU A 289 15.42 11.30 -7.50
CA GLU A 289 15.52 12.69 -7.02
C GLU A 289 16.87 13.33 -7.40
N LYS A 290 17.13 13.49 -8.69
CA LYS A 290 18.47 13.73 -9.26
C LYS A 290 19.17 14.93 -8.65
N THR A 291 18.45 16.01 -8.35
CA THR A 291 19.09 17.23 -7.83
C THR A 291 19.52 17.09 -6.37
N ALA A 292 18.98 16.10 -5.63
CA ALA A 292 19.47 15.77 -4.29
C ALA A 292 20.82 15.04 -4.34
N PHE A 293 21.08 14.23 -5.36
CA PHE A 293 22.28 13.36 -5.44
C PHE A 293 23.61 14.11 -5.25
N PRO A 294 23.93 15.19 -6.00
CA PRO A 294 25.18 15.93 -5.80
C PRO A 294 25.28 16.58 -4.42
N GLU A 295 24.15 17.04 -3.87
CA GLU A 295 24.13 17.64 -2.53
C GLU A 295 24.37 16.60 -1.43
N LEU A 296 23.75 15.42 -1.53
CA LEU A 296 23.96 14.32 -0.58
C LEU A 296 25.39 13.79 -0.64
N ALA A 297 25.95 13.63 -1.84
CA ALA A 297 27.35 13.23 -2.02
C ALA A 297 28.32 14.25 -1.41
N ARG A 298 28.04 15.55 -1.56
CA ARG A 298 28.81 16.63 -0.92
C ARG A 298 28.66 16.61 0.60
N ILE A 299 27.44 16.45 1.12
CA ILE A 299 27.17 16.35 2.56
C ILE A 299 27.95 15.18 3.17
N PHE A 300 27.96 14.02 2.53
CA PHE A 300 28.77 12.88 2.92
C PHE A 300 30.28 13.21 2.92
N ALA A 301 30.78 13.85 1.87
CA ALA A 301 32.19 14.22 1.75
C ALA A 301 32.65 15.19 2.83
N GLU A 302 31.79 16.12 3.25
CA GLU A 302 32.09 17.13 4.26
C GLU A 302 31.91 16.64 5.71
N THR A 303 31.11 15.59 5.93
CA THR A 303 30.79 15.12 7.27
C THR A 303 31.97 14.41 7.91
N ASP A 304 32.18 14.66 9.22
CA ASP A 304 33.22 14.02 10.00
C ASP A 304 33.08 12.48 9.98
N LEU A 305 34.21 11.79 9.82
CA LEU A 305 34.23 10.32 9.74
C LEU A 305 33.66 9.66 11.01
N ASP A 306 33.82 10.30 12.17
CA ASP A 306 33.28 9.81 13.44
C ASP A 306 31.76 9.84 13.44
N THR A 307 31.16 10.90 12.88
CA THR A 307 29.71 11.01 12.71
C THR A 307 29.20 9.96 11.73
N LEU A 308 29.89 9.74 10.60
CA LEU A 308 29.52 8.70 9.63
C LEU A 308 29.58 7.29 10.25
N ARG A 309 30.58 7.00 11.08
CA ARG A 309 30.66 5.72 11.80
C ARG A 309 29.56 5.57 12.84
N ALA A 310 29.25 6.64 13.58
CA ALA A 310 28.19 6.64 14.57
C ALA A 310 26.81 6.48 13.91
N TYR A 311 26.60 7.12 12.76
CA TYR A 311 25.42 6.98 11.92
C TYR A 311 25.19 5.53 11.51
N GLU A 312 26.20 4.87 10.91
CA GLU A 312 26.10 3.45 10.55
C GLU A 312 25.84 2.57 11.78
N ALA A 313 26.53 2.83 12.89
CA ALA A 313 26.34 2.07 14.12
C ALA A 313 24.92 2.22 14.68
N PHE A 314 24.36 3.43 14.68
CA PHE A 314 22.99 3.67 15.11
C PHE A 314 22.00 2.90 14.23
N HIS A 315 22.10 3.01 12.91
CA HIS A 315 21.17 2.37 11.98
C HIS A 315 21.26 0.83 12.04
N VAL A 316 22.45 0.24 12.23
CA VAL A 316 22.58 -1.20 12.50
C VAL A 316 21.82 -1.60 13.77
N VAL A 317 21.95 -0.82 14.84
CA VAL A 317 21.33 -1.14 16.13
C VAL A 317 19.81 -0.95 16.07
N ASP A 318 19.33 0.14 15.46
CA ASP A 318 17.91 0.44 15.31
C ASP A 318 17.17 -0.63 14.51
N GLN A 319 17.68 -0.98 13.32
CA GLN A 319 17.07 -1.97 12.43
C GLN A 319 17.10 -3.39 13.01
N SER A 320 18.10 -3.68 13.84
CA SER A 320 18.24 -4.98 14.50
C SER A 320 17.46 -5.08 15.81
N ALA A 321 16.99 -3.96 16.37
CA ALA A 321 16.48 -3.89 17.75
C ALA A 321 15.35 -4.89 18.04
N THR A 322 14.50 -5.15 17.04
CA THR A 322 13.33 -6.04 17.17
C THR A 322 13.67 -7.52 17.30
N VAL A 323 14.94 -7.90 17.06
CA VAL A 323 15.45 -9.28 17.14
C VAL A 323 16.59 -9.46 18.16
N LEU A 324 16.78 -8.47 19.03
CA LEU A 324 17.74 -8.50 20.15
C LEU A 324 17.00 -8.67 21.50
N SER A 325 17.72 -8.49 22.61
CA SER A 325 17.14 -8.59 23.95
C SER A 325 16.00 -7.58 24.18
N GLN A 326 15.14 -7.91 25.14
CA GLN A 326 13.90 -7.17 25.42
C GLN A 326 14.12 -5.67 25.64
N ASP A 327 15.24 -5.28 26.24
CA ASP A 327 15.56 -3.87 26.47
C ASP A 327 15.86 -3.07 25.19
N PHE A 328 16.27 -3.71 24.10
CA PHE A 328 16.35 -3.09 22.76
C PHE A 328 14.97 -3.01 22.11
N VAL A 329 14.19 -4.08 22.20
CA VAL A 329 12.81 -4.14 21.71
C VAL A 329 11.96 -3.04 22.35
N ASP A 330 12.10 -2.85 23.66
CA ASP A 330 11.35 -1.84 24.43
C ASP A 330 11.76 -0.41 24.05
N ALA A 331 13.06 -0.16 23.89
CA ALA A 331 13.55 1.16 23.47
C ALA A 331 13.07 1.52 22.05
N ASN A 332 13.18 0.57 21.11
CA ASN A 332 12.69 0.74 19.75
C ASN A 332 11.18 0.97 19.73
N PHE A 333 10.40 0.18 20.47
CA PHE A 333 8.95 0.35 20.55
C PHE A 333 8.55 1.68 21.19
N ALA A 334 9.24 2.12 22.25
CA ALA A 334 8.95 3.38 22.92
C ALA A 334 9.07 4.57 21.95
N PHE A 335 10.02 4.53 21.01
CA PHE A 335 10.13 5.56 19.99
C PHE A 335 9.21 5.31 18.79
N HIS A 336 9.44 4.23 18.03
CA HIS A 336 8.73 3.97 16.77
C HIS A 336 7.25 3.67 16.95
N GLY A 337 6.89 2.94 18.01
CA GLY A 337 5.51 2.61 18.34
C GLY A 337 4.79 3.74 19.09
N THR A 338 5.34 4.18 20.21
CA THR A 338 4.64 5.14 21.08
C THR A 338 4.82 6.58 20.64
N VAL A 339 6.05 7.07 20.45
CA VAL A 339 6.29 8.49 20.12
C VAL A 339 5.78 8.85 18.72
N LEU A 340 6.06 8.02 17.71
CA LEU A 340 5.64 8.30 16.33
C LEU A 340 4.17 7.97 16.07
N ASN A 341 3.66 6.86 16.63
CA ASN A 341 2.35 6.30 16.25
C ASN A 341 1.30 6.30 17.38
N GLY A 342 1.66 6.73 18.59
CA GLY A 342 0.75 6.75 19.74
C GLY A 342 0.35 5.38 20.28
N VAL A 343 1.04 4.30 19.88
CA VAL A 343 0.72 2.92 20.28
C VAL A 343 1.12 2.70 21.74
N GLY A 344 0.21 2.15 22.55
CA GLY A 344 0.39 2.00 23.99
C GLY A 344 1.07 0.68 24.41
N GLN A 345 0.96 -0.37 23.60
CA GLN A 345 1.55 -1.69 23.89
C GLN A 345 2.19 -2.29 22.64
N ASN A 346 3.28 -3.02 22.81
CA ASN A 346 3.87 -3.73 21.67
C ASN A 346 3.05 -4.98 21.35
N ARG A 347 3.12 -5.43 20.10
CA ARG A 347 2.51 -6.68 19.66
C ARG A 347 3.05 -7.86 20.46
N PRO A 348 2.21 -8.87 20.73
CA PRO A 348 2.66 -10.10 21.36
C PRO A 348 3.77 -10.74 20.51
N ARG A 349 4.72 -11.40 21.17
CA ARG A 349 5.94 -11.93 20.53
C ARG A 349 5.63 -12.85 19.34
N TRP A 350 4.61 -13.70 19.46
CA TRP A 350 4.19 -14.58 18.39
C TRP A 350 3.79 -13.81 17.11
N ASN A 351 3.12 -12.66 17.25
CA ASN A 351 2.67 -11.86 16.11
C ASN A 351 3.87 -11.23 15.40
N ARG A 352 4.84 -10.72 16.18
CA ARG A 352 6.11 -10.22 15.63
C ARG A 352 6.90 -11.33 14.93
N ALA A 353 6.93 -12.54 15.51
CA ALA A 353 7.55 -13.71 14.89
C ALA A 353 6.89 -14.06 13.55
N VAL A 354 5.56 -14.14 13.50
CA VAL A 354 4.80 -14.40 12.26
C VAL A 354 5.15 -13.36 11.19
N ARG A 355 5.19 -12.07 11.55
CA ARG A 355 5.56 -10.99 10.63
C ARG A 355 6.98 -11.15 10.08
N THR A 356 7.96 -11.48 10.94
CA THR A 356 9.35 -11.71 10.51
C THR A 356 9.49 -12.91 9.58
N VAL A 357 8.83 -14.02 9.90
CA VAL A 357 8.82 -15.22 9.03
C VAL A 357 8.12 -14.91 7.71
N ASN A 358 6.97 -14.22 7.75
CA ASN A 358 6.23 -13.81 6.56
C ASN A 358 7.03 -12.89 5.64
N GLY A 359 7.77 -11.93 6.18
CA GLY A 359 8.65 -11.06 5.39
C GLY A 359 9.83 -11.78 4.74
N SER A 360 10.24 -12.94 5.27
CA SER A 360 11.43 -13.67 4.81
C SER A 360 11.11 -14.89 3.94
N LEU A 361 10.02 -15.59 4.24
CA LEU A 361 9.58 -16.85 3.64
C LEU A 361 8.13 -16.75 3.11
N GLY A 362 7.73 -15.53 2.73
CA GLY A 362 6.34 -15.19 2.41
C GLY A 362 5.73 -16.02 1.28
N GLU A 363 6.46 -16.35 0.22
CA GLU A 363 5.92 -17.20 -0.84
C GLU A 363 5.71 -18.64 -0.39
N ALA A 364 6.59 -19.17 0.47
CA ALA A 364 6.42 -20.52 1.02
C ALA A 364 5.18 -20.59 1.93
N LEU A 365 4.95 -19.54 2.74
CA LEU A 365 3.73 -19.42 3.54
C LEU A 365 2.50 -19.20 2.67
N GLY A 366 2.61 -18.38 1.62
CA GLY A 366 1.52 -18.08 0.69
C GLY A 366 0.98 -19.31 -0.02
N LYS A 367 1.87 -20.26 -0.35
CA LYS A 367 1.49 -21.55 -0.94
C LYS A 367 0.58 -22.35 -0.03
N GLU A 368 0.88 -22.43 1.26
CA GLU A 368 0.03 -23.11 2.24
C GLU A 368 -1.23 -22.30 2.56
N TYR A 369 -1.12 -20.97 2.64
CA TYR A 369 -2.24 -20.07 2.89
C TYR A 369 -3.35 -20.26 1.85
N VAL A 370 -3.01 -20.24 0.56
CA VAL A 370 -4.03 -20.36 -0.51
C VAL A 370 -4.63 -21.76 -0.55
N ARG A 371 -3.84 -22.80 -0.26
CA ARG A 371 -4.31 -24.19 -0.18
C ARG A 371 -5.37 -24.35 0.91
N LEU A 372 -5.24 -23.63 2.02
CA LEU A 372 -6.11 -23.75 3.19
C LEU A 372 -7.28 -22.75 3.19
N HIS A 373 -7.08 -21.55 2.65
CA HIS A 373 -7.97 -20.41 2.89
C HIS A 373 -8.53 -19.77 1.61
N PHE A 374 -8.13 -20.21 0.41
CA PHE A 374 -8.60 -19.62 -0.85
C PHE A 374 -9.07 -20.68 -1.86
N PRO A 375 -10.36 -21.07 -1.83
CA PRO A 375 -10.89 -22.08 -2.74
C PRO A 375 -11.00 -21.56 -4.18
N ALA A 376 -10.94 -22.48 -5.15
CA ALA A 376 -11.01 -22.15 -6.58
C ALA A 376 -12.28 -21.36 -6.98
N SER A 377 -13.40 -21.58 -6.29
CA SER A 377 -14.65 -20.84 -6.52
C SER A 377 -14.50 -19.34 -6.25
N SER A 378 -13.71 -18.95 -5.25
CA SER A 378 -13.44 -17.54 -4.95
C SER A 378 -12.65 -16.88 -6.07
N LYS A 379 -11.66 -17.59 -6.65
CA LYS A 379 -10.91 -17.11 -7.82
C LYS A 379 -11.83 -16.83 -9.00
N THR A 380 -12.71 -17.77 -9.35
CA THR A 380 -13.67 -17.61 -10.45
C THR A 380 -14.64 -16.45 -10.22
N ALA A 381 -15.15 -16.26 -8.99
CA ALA A 381 -16.01 -15.13 -8.67
C ALA A 381 -15.29 -13.78 -8.84
N MET A 382 -14.02 -13.71 -8.47
CA MET A 382 -13.18 -12.51 -8.60
C MET A 382 -12.80 -12.21 -10.04
N GLU A 383 -12.48 -13.23 -10.84
CA GLU A 383 -12.25 -13.07 -12.28
C GLU A 383 -13.49 -12.49 -12.99
N ALA A 384 -14.69 -12.95 -12.64
CA ALA A 384 -15.94 -12.40 -13.18
C ALA A 384 -16.17 -10.95 -12.75
N LEU A 385 -15.84 -10.59 -11.51
CA LEU A 385 -15.96 -9.22 -11.02
C LEU A 385 -14.99 -8.30 -11.78
N VAL A 386 -13.72 -8.67 -11.89
CA VAL A 386 -12.72 -7.91 -12.66
C VAL A 386 -13.15 -7.71 -14.11
N GLN A 387 -13.72 -8.73 -14.77
CA GLN A 387 -14.23 -8.60 -16.13
C GLN A 387 -15.36 -7.56 -16.24
N ASN A 388 -16.28 -7.51 -15.26
CA ASN A 388 -17.33 -6.50 -15.23
C ASN A 388 -16.76 -5.08 -15.08
N LEU A 389 -15.70 -4.91 -14.28
CA LEU A 389 -15.05 -3.61 -14.07
C LEU A 389 -14.27 -3.17 -15.33
N LEU A 390 -13.55 -4.07 -16.00
CA LEU A 390 -12.89 -3.77 -17.27
C LEU A 390 -13.89 -3.38 -18.37
N ALA A 391 -15.05 -4.06 -18.41
CA ALA A 391 -16.14 -3.70 -19.31
C ALA A 391 -16.73 -2.32 -18.97
N ALA A 392 -16.93 -2.02 -17.68
CA ALA A 392 -17.41 -0.71 -17.24
C ALA A 392 -16.45 0.42 -17.64
N MET A 393 -15.15 0.26 -17.40
CA MET A 393 -14.14 1.25 -17.82
C MET A 393 -14.11 1.44 -19.33
N THR A 394 -14.18 0.34 -20.09
CA THR A 394 -14.22 0.39 -21.56
C THR A 394 -15.41 1.22 -22.06
N GLU A 395 -16.60 0.99 -21.49
CA GLU A 395 -17.80 1.72 -21.87
C GLU A 395 -17.78 3.20 -21.42
N ARG A 396 -17.16 3.46 -20.27
CA ARG A 396 -16.93 4.81 -19.74
C ARG A 396 -16.01 5.63 -20.63
N LEU A 397 -14.84 5.10 -20.99
CA LEU A 397 -13.88 5.74 -21.91
C LEU A 397 -14.51 6.11 -23.26
N LYS A 398 -15.38 5.25 -23.82
CA LYS A 398 -16.10 5.53 -25.08
C LYS A 398 -17.02 6.75 -24.98
N ARG A 399 -17.62 6.99 -23.82
CA ARG A 399 -18.59 8.09 -23.60
C ARG A 399 -17.97 9.38 -23.10
N LEU A 400 -16.69 9.36 -22.72
CA LEU A 400 -16.00 10.51 -22.11
C LEU A 400 -15.96 11.71 -23.06
N GLU A 401 -16.72 12.78 -22.81
CA GLU A 401 -16.88 13.86 -23.80
C GLU A 401 -15.65 14.76 -23.96
N TRP A 402 -14.84 14.90 -22.90
CA TRP A 402 -13.72 15.84 -22.89
C TRP A 402 -12.47 15.32 -23.59
N MET A 403 -12.37 14.01 -23.89
CA MET A 403 -11.20 13.38 -24.49
C MET A 403 -11.37 13.20 -26.01
N SER A 404 -10.33 13.54 -26.77
CA SER A 404 -10.33 13.41 -28.23
C SER A 404 -10.45 11.95 -28.70
N PRO A 405 -10.91 11.71 -29.95
CA PRO A 405 -10.94 10.36 -30.52
C PRO A 405 -9.57 9.65 -30.50
N GLU A 406 -8.49 10.38 -30.75
CA GLU A 406 -7.12 9.85 -30.79
C GLU A 406 -6.66 9.38 -29.41
N THR A 407 -6.84 10.19 -28.36
CA THR A 407 -6.49 9.81 -26.98
C THR A 407 -7.37 8.66 -26.49
N LYS A 408 -8.66 8.64 -26.85
CA LYS A 408 -9.57 7.52 -26.55
C LYS A 408 -9.12 6.21 -27.16
N GLU A 409 -8.63 6.21 -28.40
CA GLU A 409 -8.11 5.00 -29.03
C GLU A 409 -6.94 4.42 -28.25
N GLN A 410 -6.01 5.28 -27.79
CA GLN A 410 -4.89 4.84 -26.95
C GLN A 410 -5.35 4.36 -25.56
N ALA A 411 -6.32 5.04 -24.94
CA ALA A 411 -6.87 4.61 -23.65
C ALA A 411 -7.58 3.24 -23.76
N LEU A 412 -8.33 3.02 -24.85
CA LEU A 412 -8.95 1.74 -25.17
C LEU A 412 -7.92 0.66 -25.50
N TYR A 413 -6.82 1.01 -26.15
CA TYR A 413 -5.70 0.10 -26.36
C TYR A 413 -5.09 -0.31 -25.01
N LYS A 414 -4.85 0.66 -24.11
CA LYS A 414 -4.30 0.42 -22.78
C LYS A 414 -5.18 -0.52 -21.96
N ILE A 415 -6.48 -0.24 -21.82
CA ILE A 415 -7.39 -1.10 -21.04
C ILE A 415 -7.50 -2.52 -21.63
N ALA A 416 -7.44 -2.67 -22.96
CA ALA A 416 -7.49 -3.97 -23.62
C ALA A 416 -6.23 -4.84 -23.39
N HIS A 417 -5.12 -4.23 -22.95
CA HIS A 417 -3.85 -4.90 -22.68
C HIS A 417 -3.52 -4.99 -21.18
N PHE A 418 -4.49 -4.75 -20.29
CA PHE A 418 -4.27 -4.94 -18.85
C PHE A 418 -3.97 -6.42 -18.53
N GLY A 419 -2.85 -6.66 -17.86
CA GLY A 419 -2.59 -7.92 -17.16
C GLY A 419 -3.46 -8.03 -15.91
N VAL A 420 -3.98 -9.22 -15.63
CA VAL A 420 -4.83 -9.48 -14.45
C VAL A 420 -4.28 -10.67 -13.67
N LYS A 421 -4.00 -10.46 -12.39
CA LYS A 421 -3.52 -11.50 -11.45
C LYS A 421 -4.44 -11.58 -10.23
N VAL A 422 -5.02 -12.75 -9.98
CA VAL A 422 -6.03 -12.94 -8.92
C VAL A 422 -5.65 -14.10 -8.00
N GLY A 423 -5.63 -13.83 -6.70
CA GLY A 423 -5.39 -14.78 -5.64
C GLY A 423 -3.92 -15.05 -5.37
N TYR A 424 -3.24 -15.72 -6.29
CA TYR A 424 -1.92 -16.30 -6.06
C TYR A 424 -1.13 -16.57 -7.36
N PRO A 425 0.21 -16.66 -7.28
CA PRO A 425 1.05 -16.93 -8.45
C PRO A 425 0.92 -18.37 -8.96
N ASP A 426 1.07 -18.54 -10.27
CA ASP A 426 1.12 -19.86 -10.90
C ASP A 426 2.46 -20.56 -10.70
N GLU A 427 3.52 -19.80 -10.40
CA GLU A 427 4.88 -20.28 -10.15
C GLU A 427 5.40 -19.72 -8.82
N TRP A 428 5.98 -20.58 -8.00
CA TRP A 428 6.52 -20.22 -6.68
C TRP A 428 8.04 -20.15 -6.75
N ARG A 429 8.64 -19.13 -6.13
CA ARG A 429 10.10 -19.04 -6.00
C ARG A 429 10.67 -20.18 -5.15
N SER A 430 11.92 -20.52 -5.41
CA SER A 430 12.69 -21.42 -4.55
C SER A 430 13.35 -20.65 -3.40
N TYR A 431 13.46 -21.31 -2.24
CA TYR A 431 14.25 -20.87 -1.09
C TYR A 431 15.53 -21.71 -0.91
N ASP A 432 15.96 -22.42 -1.95
CA ASP A 432 17.22 -23.15 -1.95
C ASP A 432 18.40 -22.20 -1.78
N GLY A 433 19.33 -22.58 -0.90
CA GLY A 433 20.44 -21.71 -0.50
C GLY A 433 20.15 -20.82 0.71
N LEU A 434 18.88 -20.57 1.07
CA LEU A 434 18.56 -19.89 2.33
C LEU A 434 18.77 -20.84 3.51
N VAL A 435 19.70 -20.47 4.39
CA VAL A 435 20.01 -21.20 5.62
C VAL A 435 19.34 -20.52 6.81
N ILE A 436 18.45 -21.26 7.47
CA ILE A 436 17.84 -20.87 8.73
C ILE A 436 18.39 -21.78 9.83
N ARG A 437 18.67 -21.19 11.00
CA ARG A 437 19.19 -21.88 12.18
C ARG A 437 18.26 -21.60 13.36
N LYS A 438 17.84 -22.67 14.03
CA LYS A 438 16.91 -22.62 15.16
C LYS A 438 17.41 -21.80 16.36
N ASP A 439 18.72 -21.57 16.47
CA ASP A 439 19.35 -20.94 17.61
C ASP A 439 20.04 -19.59 17.27
N ASP A 440 19.73 -18.99 16.12
CA ASP A 440 20.39 -17.77 15.64
C ASP A 440 19.39 -16.82 14.98
N LEU A 441 18.59 -16.13 15.79
CA LEU A 441 17.55 -15.21 15.31
C LEU A 441 18.12 -14.06 14.48
N TYR A 442 19.10 -13.31 15.02
CA TYR A 442 19.74 -12.20 14.32
C TYR A 442 20.43 -12.66 13.03
N GLY A 443 21.17 -13.78 13.07
CA GLY A 443 21.78 -14.29 11.85
C GLY A 443 20.75 -14.80 10.84
N ASN A 444 19.58 -15.28 11.25
CA ASN A 444 18.49 -15.62 10.32
C ASN A 444 17.97 -14.39 9.59
N THR A 445 17.77 -13.26 10.28
CA THR A 445 17.30 -12.02 9.63
C THR A 445 18.34 -11.50 8.63
N GLU A 446 19.62 -11.52 8.99
CA GLU A 446 20.71 -11.11 8.10
C GLU A 446 20.82 -12.03 6.88
N ARG A 447 20.74 -13.35 7.06
CA ARG A 447 20.76 -14.31 5.95
C ARG A 447 19.53 -14.19 5.04
N ALA A 448 18.36 -13.92 5.61
CA ALA A 448 17.14 -13.70 4.84
C ALA A 448 17.22 -12.42 4.02
N GLY A 449 17.68 -11.31 4.60
CA GLY A 449 17.93 -10.06 3.88
C GLY A 449 18.92 -10.23 2.73
N ALA A 450 20.04 -10.92 2.98
CA ALA A 450 21.07 -11.13 1.96
C ALA A 450 20.56 -12.04 0.82
N PHE A 451 19.75 -13.05 1.16
CA PHE A 451 19.11 -13.93 0.18
C PHE A 451 18.12 -13.17 -0.70
N GLU A 452 17.30 -12.30 -0.11
CA GLU A 452 16.35 -11.47 -0.86
C GLU A 452 17.08 -10.47 -1.77
N TRP A 453 18.09 -9.78 -1.25
CA TRP A 453 18.85 -8.83 -2.07
C TRP A 453 19.56 -9.51 -3.24
N ALA A 454 20.16 -10.69 -3.01
CA ALA A 454 20.76 -11.48 -4.08
C ALA A 454 19.73 -11.91 -5.14
N PHE A 455 18.49 -12.24 -4.74
CA PHE A 455 17.40 -12.54 -5.66
C PHE A 455 17.05 -11.33 -6.54
N GLN A 456 16.93 -10.14 -5.95
CA GLN A 456 16.63 -8.91 -6.70
C GLN A 456 17.77 -8.55 -7.68
N VAL A 457 19.02 -8.54 -7.21
CA VAL A 457 20.20 -8.26 -8.05
C VAL A 457 20.32 -9.25 -9.20
N ALA A 458 19.98 -10.52 -8.99
CA ALA A 458 20.03 -11.54 -10.02
C ALA A 458 19.04 -11.33 -11.18
N LYS A 459 18.10 -10.37 -11.08
CA LYS A 459 17.21 -9.96 -12.18
C LYS A 459 17.90 -9.04 -13.18
N LEU A 460 18.92 -8.29 -12.76
CA LEU A 460 19.66 -7.39 -13.63
C LEU A 460 20.37 -8.18 -14.74
N GLY A 461 20.25 -7.70 -15.98
CA GLY A 461 20.79 -8.38 -17.16
C GLY A 461 19.96 -9.58 -17.64
N LYS A 462 18.78 -9.83 -17.05
CA LYS A 462 17.80 -10.83 -17.51
C LYS A 462 16.50 -10.16 -17.95
N PRO A 463 15.72 -10.81 -18.83
CA PRO A 463 14.36 -10.38 -19.14
C PRO A 463 13.49 -10.33 -17.88
N VAL A 464 12.51 -9.44 -17.87
CA VAL A 464 11.48 -9.38 -16.82
C VAL A 464 10.66 -10.67 -16.83
N ASN A 465 10.35 -11.20 -15.65
CA ASN A 465 9.45 -12.34 -15.51
C ASN A 465 7.99 -11.84 -15.41
N PRO A 466 7.15 -12.02 -16.45
CA PRO A 466 5.76 -11.55 -16.41
C PRO A 466 4.91 -12.29 -15.37
N LYS A 467 5.34 -13.47 -14.89
CA LYS A 467 4.60 -14.25 -13.89
C LYS A 467 4.94 -13.88 -12.45
N GLU A 468 5.95 -13.04 -12.23
CA GLU A 468 6.34 -12.61 -10.88
C GLU A 468 5.28 -11.70 -10.24
N TRP A 469 5.02 -11.89 -8.95
CA TRP A 469 4.12 -11.05 -8.15
C TRP A 469 4.92 -10.10 -7.26
N GLY A 470 4.42 -8.89 -7.06
CA GLY A 470 4.97 -7.90 -6.12
C GLY A 470 4.47 -8.06 -4.68
N MET A 471 3.43 -8.88 -4.46
CA MET A 471 2.84 -9.14 -3.16
C MET A 471 2.54 -10.62 -2.95
N THR A 472 2.67 -11.07 -1.69
CA THR A 472 2.31 -12.44 -1.31
C THR A 472 0.78 -12.62 -1.23
N PRO A 473 0.24 -13.83 -1.45
CA PRO A 473 -1.21 -14.08 -1.42
C PRO A 473 -1.93 -13.68 -0.12
N GLN A 474 -1.22 -13.75 1.01
CA GLN A 474 -1.70 -13.41 2.36
C GLN A 474 -1.64 -11.91 2.68
N THR A 475 -1.17 -11.08 1.75
CA THR A 475 -1.13 -9.62 1.93
C THR A 475 -2.54 -9.03 1.80
N ILE A 476 -2.96 -8.18 2.74
CA ILE A 476 -4.21 -7.42 2.64
C ILE A 476 -3.92 -6.11 1.91
N ASN A 477 -3.84 -6.18 0.58
CA ASN A 477 -3.69 -5.02 -0.28
C ASN A 477 -4.03 -5.41 -1.73
N ALA A 478 -3.95 -4.46 -2.65
CA ALA A 478 -3.92 -4.67 -4.09
C ALA A 478 -2.86 -3.74 -4.72
N TYR A 479 -2.53 -3.93 -6.00
CA TYR A 479 -1.65 -2.98 -6.69
C TYR A 479 -1.84 -2.96 -8.21
N TYR A 480 -1.51 -1.81 -8.80
CA TYR A 480 -1.20 -1.62 -10.21
C TYR A 480 0.31 -1.48 -10.42
N ASN A 481 0.85 -2.15 -11.45
CA ASN A 481 2.23 -1.96 -11.88
C ASN A 481 2.25 -1.31 -13.27
N PRO A 482 2.71 -0.04 -13.39
CA PRO A 482 2.72 0.68 -14.66
C PRO A 482 3.55 0.02 -15.77
N PRO A 483 4.84 -0.34 -15.57
CA PRO A 483 5.63 -0.92 -16.66
C PRO A 483 5.14 -2.30 -17.11
N ARG A 484 4.38 -3.02 -16.30
CA ARG A 484 3.77 -4.30 -16.69
C ARG A 484 2.31 -4.16 -17.14
N ASN A 485 1.74 -2.95 -17.01
CA ASN A 485 0.34 -2.65 -17.21
C ASN A 485 -0.58 -3.73 -16.58
N GLU A 486 -0.34 -4.09 -15.32
CA GLU A 486 -1.05 -5.19 -14.65
C GLU A 486 -1.67 -4.77 -13.32
N ILE A 487 -2.81 -5.37 -12.99
CA ILE A 487 -3.49 -5.25 -11.70
C ILE A 487 -3.47 -6.59 -10.97
N VAL A 488 -3.24 -6.54 -9.66
CA VAL A 488 -2.99 -7.73 -8.85
C VAL A 488 -3.78 -7.68 -7.55
N PHE A 489 -4.49 -8.78 -7.26
CA PHE A 489 -5.34 -8.93 -6.09
C PHE A 489 -4.95 -10.20 -5.31
N PRO A 490 -4.09 -10.10 -4.28
CA PRO A 490 -3.79 -11.18 -3.35
C PRO A 490 -5.04 -11.89 -2.78
N ALA A 491 -4.95 -13.18 -2.50
CA ALA A 491 -6.05 -14.00 -1.99
C ALA A 491 -6.71 -13.45 -0.72
N ALA A 492 -5.93 -12.79 0.14
CA ALA A 492 -6.41 -12.39 1.46
C ALA A 492 -7.29 -11.14 1.45
N ILE A 493 -7.16 -10.21 0.48
CA ILE A 493 -8.11 -9.08 0.35
C ILE A 493 -9.47 -9.53 -0.21
N LEU A 494 -9.55 -10.70 -0.83
CA LEU A 494 -10.74 -11.23 -1.51
C LEU A 494 -11.67 -11.96 -0.52
N GLN A 495 -11.87 -11.35 0.64
CA GLN A 495 -12.65 -11.86 1.77
C GLN A 495 -13.46 -10.73 2.43
N ALA A 496 -14.38 -11.08 3.31
CA ALA A 496 -15.15 -10.09 4.05
C ALA A 496 -14.19 -9.22 4.88
N PRO A 497 -14.40 -7.89 4.94
CA PRO A 497 -15.59 -7.15 4.51
C PRO A 497 -15.56 -6.59 3.08
N PHE A 498 -14.49 -6.84 2.32
CA PHE A 498 -14.38 -6.35 0.93
C PHE A 498 -15.21 -7.19 -0.02
N PHE A 499 -15.16 -8.52 0.16
CA PHE A 499 -15.91 -9.47 -0.63
C PHE A 499 -16.53 -10.58 0.23
N ASP A 500 -17.85 -10.67 0.19
CA ASP A 500 -18.58 -11.80 0.77
C ASP A 500 -19.52 -12.38 -0.29
N PRO A 501 -19.34 -13.63 -0.74
CA PRO A 501 -20.22 -14.24 -1.73
C PRO A 501 -21.68 -14.37 -1.25
N ASN A 502 -21.94 -14.26 0.06
CA ASN A 502 -23.28 -14.30 0.65
C ASN A 502 -23.88 -12.90 0.91
N ALA A 503 -23.13 -11.81 0.69
CA ALA A 503 -23.62 -10.45 0.82
C ALA A 503 -24.41 -9.99 -0.42
N ASP A 504 -25.19 -8.92 -0.26
CA ASP A 504 -25.80 -8.22 -1.40
C ASP A 504 -24.71 -7.71 -2.34
N MET A 505 -24.89 -7.93 -3.64
CA MET A 505 -23.86 -7.58 -4.61
C MET A 505 -23.54 -6.08 -4.60
N ALA A 506 -24.48 -5.20 -4.26
CA ALA A 506 -24.22 -3.76 -4.18
C ALA A 506 -23.11 -3.46 -3.15
N VAL A 507 -23.09 -4.18 -2.01
CA VAL A 507 -22.01 -4.06 -1.01
C VAL A 507 -20.68 -4.52 -1.58
N ASN A 508 -20.66 -5.67 -2.26
CA ASN A 508 -19.42 -6.18 -2.88
C ASN A 508 -18.88 -5.22 -3.95
N TYR A 509 -19.75 -4.62 -4.77
CA TYR A 509 -19.32 -3.61 -5.73
C TYR A 509 -18.82 -2.34 -5.04
N GLY A 510 -19.45 -1.89 -3.96
CA GLY A 510 -18.98 -0.75 -3.16
C GLY A 510 -17.68 -1.02 -2.40
N GLY A 511 -17.42 -2.27 -2.02
CA GLY A 511 -16.20 -2.75 -1.36
C GLY A 511 -15.14 -3.17 -2.38
N ILE A 512 -15.00 -4.49 -2.63
CA ILE A 512 -13.97 -5.01 -3.52
C ILE A 512 -14.08 -4.49 -4.96
N GLY A 513 -15.29 -4.19 -5.46
CA GLY A 513 -15.47 -3.64 -6.80
C GLY A 513 -14.84 -2.25 -6.95
N ALA A 514 -14.95 -1.40 -5.92
CA ALA A 514 -14.31 -0.09 -5.89
C ALA A 514 -12.79 -0.22 -5.76
N VAL A 515 -12.28 -1.19 -4.98
CA VAL A 515 -10.83 -1.49 -4.91
C VAL A 515 -10.30 -1.96 -6.27
N ILE A 516 -11.01 -2.86 -6.97
CA ILE A 516 -10.61 -3.28 -8.32
C ILE A 516 -10.65 -2.12 -9.30
N GLY A 517 -11.68 -1.27 -9.22
CA GLY A 517 -11.77 -0.06 -10.03
C GLY A 517 -10.64 0.93 -9.73
N HIS A 518 -10.23 1.04 -8.47
CA HIS A 518 -9.12 1.87 -8.02
C HIS A 518 -7.81 1.43 -8.69
N GLU A 519 -7.47 0.14 -8.65
CA GLU A 519 -6.28 -0.39 -9.34
C GLU A 519 -6.32 -0.21 -10.86
N ILE A 520 -7.50 -0.33 -11.48
CA ILE A 520 -7.64 -0.05 -12.92
C ILE A 520 -7.40 1.43 -13.20
N THR A 521 -7.91 2.30 -12.33
CA THR A 521 -7.79 3.75 -12.46
C THR A 521 -6.36 4.24 -12.25
N HIS A 522 -5.52 3.55 -11.47
CA HIS A 522 -4.08 3.83 -11.40
C HIS A 522 -3.38 3.77 -12.76
N GLY A 523 -3.88 2.98 -13.71
CA GLY A 523 -3.37 3.03 -15.08
C GLY A 523 -3.70 4.32 -15.83
N PHE A 524 -4.51 5.18 -15.26
CA PHE A 524 -4.96 6.41 -15.90
C PHE A 524 -4.82 7.65 -15.02
N ASP A 525 -4.44 7.50 -13.75
CA ASP A 525 -4.18 8.62 -12.85
C ASP A 525 -3.11 9.60 -13.38
N ASP A 526 -2.81 10.63 -12.60
CA ASP A 526 -1.92 11.71 -13.04
C ASP A 526 -0.50 11.25 -13.44
N GLN A 527 -0.06 10.10 -12.92
CA GLN A 527 1.22 9.48 -13.27
C GLN A 527 1.04 8.27 -14.21
N GLY A 528 0.09 7.39 -13.95
CA GLY A 528 -0.20 6.21 -14.75
C GLY A 528 -0.61 6.54 -16.19
N ARG A 529 -1.26 7.70 -16.42
CA ARG A 529 -1.55 8.20 -17.77
C ARG A 529 -0.30 8.44 -18.61
N LYS A 530 0.88 8.62 -18.00
CA LYS A 530 2.14 8.89 -18.70
C LYS A 530 2.80 7.60 -19.19
N VAL A 531 2.25 6.44 -18.82
CA VAL A 531 2.71 5.11 -19.26
C VAL A 531 1.68 4.54 -20.23
N ASP A 532 2.11 4.05 -21.39
CA ASP A 532 1.20 3.55 -22.42
C ASP A 532 0.71 2.11 -22.14
N GLY A 533 -0.12 1.58 -23.04
CA GLY A 533 -0.66 0.21 -22.93
C GLY A 533 0.38 -0.92 -22.98
N ASN A 534 1.62 -0.63 -23.37
CA ASN A 534 2.75 -1.56 -23.38
C ASN A 534 3.68 -1.34 -22.18
N GLY A 535 3.30 -0.49 -21.24
CA GLY A 535 4.12 -0.18 -20.07
C GLY A 535 5.24 0.83 -20.33
N VAL A 536 5.26 1.49 -21.49
CA VAL A 536 6.31 2.46 -21.85
C VAL A 536 5.92 3.86 -21.40
N LEU A 537 6.74 4.49 -20.57
CA LEU A 537 6.67 5.91 -20.23
C LEU A 537 6.82 6.73 -21.52
N ARG A 538 5.72 7.30 -22.01
CA ARG A 538 5.69 8.20 -23.16
C ARG A 538 4.41 9.02 -23.11
N ASP A 539 4.46 10.21 -23.68
CA ASP A 539 3.24 10.95 -23.92
C ASP A 539 2.46 10.28 -25.07
N TRP A 540 1.22 9.92 -24.79
CA TRP A 540 0.28 9.32 -25.74
C TRP A 540 -1.05 10.08 -25.80
N TRP A 541 -1.13 11.22 -25.10
CA TRP A 541 -2.28 12.10 -25.08
C TRP A 541 -2.04 13.26 -26.04
N THR A 542 -3.13 13.88 -26.52
CA THR A 542 -2.98 15.21 -27.12
C THR A 542 -2.69 16.23 -26.02
N ALA A 543 -1.95 17.29 -26.35
CA ALA A 543 -1.66 18.37 -25.40
C ALA A 543 -2.95 19.04 -24.85
N GLU A 544 -4.01 19.08 -25.66
CA GLU A 544 -5.31 19.63 -25.23
C GLU A 544 -6.00 18.73 -24.21
N ASP A 545 -6.01 17.41 -24.42
CA ASP A 545 -6.59 16.46 -23.47
C ASP A 545 -5.80 16.42 -22.15
N ALA A 546 -4.46 16.48 -22.23
CA ALA A 546 -3.60 16.55 -21.06
C ALA A 546 -3.89 17.82 -20.23
N ALA A 547 -4.00 18.98 -20.88
CA ALA A 547 -4.34 20.23 -20.19
C ALA A 547 -5.75 20.21 -19.57
N ARG A 548 -6.73 19.57 -20.22
CA ARG A 548 -8.08 19.38 -19.65
C ARG A 548 -8.05 18.49 -18.42
N PHE A 549 -7.32 17.38 -18.47
CA PHE A 549 -7.15 16.48 -17.33
C PHE A 549 -6.48 17.19 -16.16
N GLU A 550 -5.37 17.90 -16.40
CA GLU A 550 -4.64 18.65 -15.38
C GLU A 550 -5.51 19.74 -14.72
N ALA A 551 -6.37 20.41 -15.50
CA ALA A 551 -7.31 21.38 -14.95
C ALA A 551 -8.35 20.74 -14.01
N GLN A 552 -8.84 19.54 -14.34
CA GLN A 552 -9.80 18.81 -13.51
C GLN A 552 -9.14 18.21 -12.26
N ALA A 553 -7.93 17.65 -12.40
CA ALA A 553 -7.12 17.19 -11.29
C ALA A 553 -6.84 18.33 -10.29
N LYS A 554 -6.55 19.54 -10.78
CA LYS A 554 -6.33 20.72 -9.92
C LYS A 554 -7.57 21.11 -9.12
N ILE A 555 -8.76 21.08 -9.72
CA ILE A 555 -10.03 21.32 -9.01
C ILE A 555 -10.18 20.28 -7.89
N PHE A 556 -9.95 19.02 -8.23
CA PHE A 556 -10.10 17.93 -7.27
C PHE A 556 -9.09 18.00 -6.13
N GLY A 557 -7.81 18.28 -6.40
CA GLY A 557 -6.77 18.46 -5.38
C GLY A 557 -7.10 19.57 -4.38
N ALA A 558 -7.67 20.68 -4.86
CA ALA A 558 -8.11 21.77 -3.98
C ALA A 558 -9.21 21.36 -2.99
N GLU A 559 -10.03 20.35 -3.33
CA GLU A 559 -11.02 19.80 -2.38
C GLU A 559 -10.34 19.02 -1.23
N TYR A 560 -9.24 18.33 -1.52
CA TYR A 560 -8.43 17.63 -0.51
C TYR A 560 -7.63 18.61 0.35
N ASP A 561 -6.98 19.61 -0.26
CA ASP A 561 -6.27 20.66 0.48
C ASP A 561 -7.17 21.43 1.46
N ALA A 562 -8.46 21.54 1.15
CA ALA A 562 -9.46 22.15 2.02
C ALA A 562 -9.94 21.24 3.17
N THR A 563 -9.43 20.00 3.28
CA THR A 563 -9.84 19.01 4.27
C THR A 563 -8.79 18.90 5.39
N PHE A 564 -9.24 19.04 6.64
CA PHE A 564 -8.39 19.06 7.84
C PHE A 564 -8.74 17.93 8.80
N PRO A 565 -8.13 16.74 8.67
CA PRO A 565 -8.36 15.60 9.58
C PRO A 565 -7.91 15.88 11.02
N LEU A 566 -6.93 16.78 11.19
CA LEU A 566 -6.48 17.29 12.50
C LEU A 566 -6.47 18.81 12.52
N PRO A 567 -6.60 19.46 13.70
CA PRO A 567 -6.52 20.90 13.81
C PRO A 567 -5.22 21.46 13.23
N GLY A 568 -5.34 22.31 12.21
CA GLY A 568 -4.19 22.97 11.57
C GLY A 568 -3.37 22.09 10.64
N MET A 569 -3.78 20.84 10.38
CA MET A 569 -3.13 19.95 9.42
C MET A 569 -4.12 19.53 8.34
N HIS A 570 -3.81 19.87 7.09
CA HIS A 570 -4.63 19.51 5.94
C HIS A 570 -4.03 18.32 5.18
N VAL A 571 -4.86 17.67 4.37
CA VAL A 571 -4.38 16.72 3.36
C VAL A 571 -3.57 17.49 2.31
N ASN A 572 -2.46 16.91 1.86
CA ASN A 572 -1.71 17.44 0.73
C ASN A 572 -2.27 16.88 -0.58
N GLY A 573 -3.01 17.69 -1.32
CA GLY A 573 -3.67 17.31 -2.57
C GLY A 573 -2.69 16.87 -3.66
N ASP A 574 -1.50 17.48 -3.72
CA ASP A 574 -0.46 17.14 -4.69
C ASP A 574 0.18 15.78 -4.38
N LEU A 575 0.43 15.49 -3.09
CA LEU A 575 0.94 14.20 -2.64
C LEU A 575 -0.07 13.08 -2.90
N THR A 576 -1.34 13.34 -2.59
CA THR A 576 -2.39 12.32 -2.58
C THR A 576 -3.12 12.14 -3.92
N MET A 577 -2.77 12.92 -4.94
CA MET A 577 -3.52 13.03 -6.20
C MET A 577 -3.79 11.68 -6.89
N GLY A 578 -2.78 10.82 -7.02
CA GLY A 578 -2.94 9.53 -7.70
C GLY A 578 -3.99 8.65 -7.02
N GLU A 579 -3.87 8.52 -5.70
CA GLU A 579 -4.79 7.75 -4.86
C GLU A 579 -6.20 8.34 -4.86
N ASN A 580 -6.30 9.67 -4.80
CA ASN A 580 -7.57 10.37 -4.83
C ASN A 580 -8.29 10.14 -6.17
N ILE A 581 -7.58 10.26 -7.30
CA ILE A 581 -8.12 10.00 -8.64
C ILE A 581 -8.52 8.53 -8.76
N ALA A 582 -7.72 7.62 -8.23
CA ALA A 582 -7.99 6.19 -8.23
C ALA A 582 -9.25 5.84 -7.42
N ASP A 583 -9.47 6.44 -6.25
CA ASP A 583 -10.71 6.31 -5.48
C ASP A 583 -11.93 6.82 -6.26
N PHE A 584 -11.80 7.99 -6.87
CA PHE A 584 -12.89 8.61 -7.63
C PHE A 584 -13.28 7.78 -8.85
N GLY A 585 -12.31 7.39 -9.68
CA GLY A 585 -12.54 6.53 -10.83
C GLY A 585 -13.01 5.14 -10.44
N GLY A 586 -12.42 4.56 -9.39
CA GLY A 586 -12.78 3.25 -8.88
C GLY A 586 -14.23 3.15 -8.42
N LEU A 587 -14.72 4.16 -7.71
CA LEU A 587 -16.10 4.21 -7.27
C LEU A 587 -17.09 4.43 -8.42
N LEU A 588 -16.75 5.28 -9.41
CA LEU A 588 -17.54 5.44 -10.63
C LEU A 588 -17.64 4.14 -11.43
N MET A 589 -16.51 3.45 -11.59
CA MET A 589 -16.45 2.15 -12.27
C MET A 589 -17.24 1.08 -11.52
N ALA A 590 -17.16 1.05 -10.19
CA ALA A 590 -17.93 0.12 -9.36
C ALA A 590 -19.44 0.33 -9.53
N LEU A 591 -19.89 1.58 -9.60
CA LEU A 591 -21.30 1.92 -9.84
C LEU A 591 -21.76 1.44 -11.24
N ASP A 592 -20.99 1.76 -12.27
CA ASP A 592 -21.30 1.32 -13.64
C ASP A 592 -21.32 -0.21 -13.75
N ALA A 593 -20.34 -0.89 -13.15
CA ALA A 593 -20.23 -2.34 -13.19
C ALA A 593 -21.34 -3.02 -12.38
N TYR A 594 -21.78 -2.43 -11.26
CA TYR A 594 -22.95 -2.87 -10.53
C TYR A 594 -24.21 -2.82 -11.41
N HIS A 595 -24.43 -1.72 -12.13
CA HIS A 595 -25.57 -1.58 -13.05
C HIS A 595 -25.50 -2.55 -14.23
N ILE A 596 -24.31 -2.81 -14.77
CA ILE A 596 -24.10 -3.86 -15.79
C ILE A 596 -24.51 -5.23 -15.23
N ALA A 597 -24.10 -5.54 -14.00
CA ALA A 597 -24.37 -6.82 -13.38
C ALA A 597 -25.86 -7.04 -13.03
N LEU A 598 -26.66 -5.96 -12.89
CA LEU A 598 -28.12 -6.06 -12.79
C LEU A 598 -28.78 -6.56 -14.09
N LYS A 599 -28.09 -6.50 -15.24
CA LYS A 599 -28.60 -6.97 -16.54
C LYS A 599 -29.97 -6.39 -16.89
N GLY A 600 -30.17 -5.11 -16.57
CA GLY A 600 -31.42 -4.38 -16.80
C GLY A 600 -32.57 -4.72 -15.84
N GLN A 601 -32.34 -5.57 -14.83
CA GLN A 601 -33.32 -5.82 -13.77
C GLN A 601 -33.30 -4.70 -12.73
N PRO A 602 -34.44 -4.37 -12.10
CA PRO A 602 -34.45 -3.42 -11.00
C PRO A 602 -33.64 -3.98 -9.81
N ALA A 603 -32.81 -3.14 -9.22
CA ALA A 603 -32.12 -3.47 -7.97
C ALA A 603 -33.13 -3.72 -6.85
N PRO A 604 -32.94 -4.75 -6.00
CA PRO A 604 -33.79 -4.95 -4.83
C PRO A 604 -33.65 -3.75 -3.88
N VAL A 605 -34.72 -3.42 -3.15
CA VAL A 605 -34.69 -2.48 -2.03
C VAL A 605 -34.58 -3.29 -0.74
N ILE A 606 -33.52 -3.07 0.04
CA ILE A 606 -33.23 -3.80 1.27
C ILE A 606 -33.19 -2.80 2.42
N ASN A 607 -33.98 -3.04 3.46
CA ASN A 607 -34.12 -2.14 4.62
C ASN A 607 -34.47 -0.68 4.24
N GLY A 608 -35.26 -0.50 3.17
CA GLY A 608 -35.63 0.83 2.67
C GLY A 608 -34.54 1.55 1.86
N LEU A 609 -33.39 0.90 1.63
CA LEU A 609 -32.27 1.45 0.88
C LEU A 609 -32.25 0.94 -0.57
N THR A 610 -32.02 1.82 -1.54
CA THR A 610 -31.83 1.47 -2.96
C THR A 610 -30.50 0.74 -3.19
N GLY A 611 -30.33 0.13 -4.37
CA GLY A 611 -29.06 -0.50 -4.75
C GLY A 611 -27.87 0.46 -4.65
N ASP A 612 -28.02 1.65 -5.24
CA ASP A 612 -26.96 2.68 -5.25
C ASP A 612 -26.64 3.19 -3.84
N GLN A 613 -27.65 3.41 -3.00
CA GLN A 613 -27.42 3.76 -1.58
C GLN A 613 -26.60 2.69 -0.87
N ARG A 614 -26.91 1.41 -1.10
CA ARG A 614 -26.17 0.28 -0.50
C ARG A 614 -24.74 0.15 -1.04
N LEU A 615 -24.50 0.50 -2.30
CA LEU A 615 -23.15 0.57 -2.87
C LEU A 615 -22.31 1.64 -2.19
N PHE A 616 -22.82 2.87 -2.05
CA PHE A 616 -22.10 3.94 -1.34
C PHE A 616 -21.90 3.62 0.16
N LEU A 617 -22.82 2.89 0.79
CA LEU A 617 -22.63 2.38 2.15
C LEU A 617 -21.55 1.29 2.22
N GLY A 618 -21.45 0.43 1.19
CA GLY A 618 -20.35 -0.53 1.04
C GLY A 618 -18.98 0.15 0.93
N TRP A 619 -18.90 1.24 0.15
CA TRP A 619 -17.70 2.09 0.06
C TRP A 619 -17.33 2.71 1.41
N ALA A 620 -18.29 3.34 2.10
CA ALA A 620 -18.03 3.91 3.42
C ALA A 620 -17.66 2.83 4.45
N GLN A 621 -18.18 1.60 4.32
CA GLN A 621 -17.88 0.49 5.22
C GLN A 621 -16.41 0.10 5.17
N VAL A 622 -15.80 0.00 3.97
CA VAL A 622 -14.39 -0.41 3.86
C VAL A 622 -13.41 0.64 4.37
N TRP A 623 -13.83 1.91 4.43
CA TRP A 623 -13.06 3.04 4.96
C TRP A 623 -13.41 3.43 6.39
N ARG A 624 -14.14 2.58 7.11
CA ARG A 624 -14.33 2.76 8.55
C ARG A 624 -12.99 2.74 9.25
N GLU A 625 -12.64 3.81 9.94
CA GLU A 625 -11.43 3.85 10.74
C GLU A 625 -11.62 4.72 11.98
N LYS A 626 -11.01 4.28 13.07
CA LYS A 626 -10.69 5.14 14.21
C LYS A 626 -9.18 5.10 14.42
N ALA A 627 -8.52 6.23 14.27
CA ALA A 627 -7.07 6.35 14.37
C ALA A 627 -6.66 7.26 15.54
N ARG A 628 -5.45 7.06 16.04
CA ARG A 628 -4.82 7.96 17.01
C ARG A 628 -4.27 9.17 16.27
N ASP A 629 -4.36 10.36 16.87
CA ASP A 629 -3.89 11.61 16.25
C ASP A 629 -2.43 11.54 15.78
N ALA A 630 -1.54 10.89 16.54
CA ALA A 630 -0.14 10.71 16.14
C ALA A 630 0.00 9.89 14.84
N ALA A 631 -0.84 8.87 14.65
CA ALA A 631 -0.85 8.07 13.43
C ALA A 631 -1.39 8.88 12.23
N ILE A 632 -2.44 9.68 12.42
CA ILE A 632 -2.96 10.58 11.39
C ILE A 632 -1.90 11.64 11.03
N GLN A 633 -1.23 12.22 12.04
CA GLN A 633 -0.15 13.19 11.85
C GLN A 633 0.99 12.60 11.01
N GLN A 634 1.39 11.36 11.29
CA GLN A 634 2.39 10.65 10.49
C GLN A 634 1.89 10.39 9.07
N GLN A 635 0.66 9.89 8.92
CA GLN A 635 0.07 9.59 7.61
C GLN A 635 0.06 10.82 6.71
N LEU A 636 -0.42 11.97 7.21
CA LEU A 636 -0.49 13.23 6.47
C LEU A 636 0.88 13.71 5.95
N ALA A 637 1.98 13.33 6.61
CA ALA A 637 3.32 13.71 6.20
C ALA A 637 3.96 12.73 5.20
N THR A 638 3.56 11.45 5.22
CA THR A 638 4.35 10.39 4.56
C THR A 638 3.59 9.57 3.53
N ASP A 639 2.27 9.46 3.66
CA ASP A 639 1.46 8.50 2.91
C ASP A 639 0.84 9.19 1.67
N PRO A 640 0.96 8.62 0.46
CA PRO A 640 0.22 9.10 -0.70
C PRO A 640 -1.29 8.86 -0.57
N HIS A 641 -1.78 8.05 0.37
CA HIS A 641 -3.21 7.91 0.60
C HIS A 641 -3.74 8.97 1.57
N SER A 642 -4.87 9.56 1.20
CA SER A 642 -5.67 10.37 2.13
C SER A 642 -6.16 9.52 3.32
N PRO A 643 -6.35 10.09 4.53
CA PRO A 643 -6.95 9.37 5.66
C PRO A 643 -8.31 8.78 5.33
N ALA A 644 -8.67 7.66 5.97
CA ALA A 644 -9.83 6.86 5.56
C ALA A 644 -11.16 7.65 5.54
N GLU A 645 -11.38 8.56 6.49
CA GLU A 645 -12.58 9.41 6.50
C GLU A 645 -12.68 10.36 5.30
N VAL A 646 -11.53 10.77 4.76
CA VAL A 646 -11.43 11.62 3.57
C VAL A 646 -11.73 10.80 2.33
N ARG A 647 -11.13 9.60 2.20
CA ARG A 647 -11.43 8.63 1.12
C ARG A 647 -12.91 8.23 1.10
N ALA A 648 -13.51 8.02 2.26
CA ALA A 648 -14.93 7.70 2.39
C ALA A 648 -15.86 8.81 1.87
N SER A 649 -15.43 10.09 1.92
CA SER A 649 -16.35 11.23 1.87
C SER A 649 -16.04 12.31 0.83
N VAL A 650 -14.82 12.43 0.32
CA VAL A 650 -14.45 13.45 -0.68
C VAL A 650 -14.77 12.99 -2.12
N PRO A 651 -14.37 11.80 -2.59
CA PRO A 651 -14.63 11.36 -3.97
C PRO A 651 -16.11 11.42 -4.36
N ILE A 652 -17.00 11.02 -3.46
CA ILE A 652 -18.46 10.98 -3.68
C ILE A 652 -19.09 12.36 -3.97
N ARG A 653 -18.45 13.46 -3.51
CA ARG A 653 -18.98 14.82 -3.70
C ARG A 653 -18.94 15.25 -5.17
N ASN A 654 -18.19 14.52 -5.99
CA ASN A 654 -18.09 14.72 -7.43
C ASN A 654 -18.95 13.73 -8.25
N ILE A 655 -19.70 12.83 -7.60
CA ILE A 655 -20.51 11.80 -8.25
C ILE A 655 -22.00 12.18 -8.19
N GLN A 656 -22.61 12.51 -9.34
CA GLN A 656 -24.04 12.88 -9.40
C GLN A 656 -24.96 11.81 -8.79
N ALA A 657 -24.67 10.52 -9.01
CA ALA A 657 -25.46 9.42 -8.46
C ALA A 657 -25.54 9.42 -6.92
N TRP A 658 -24.54 9.97 -6.22
CA TRP A 658 -24.61 10.12 -4.76
C TRP A 658 -25.64 11.18 -4.35
N TYR A 659 -25.69 12.31 -5.07
CA TYR A 659 -26.69 13.35 -4.85
C TYR A 659 -28.10 12.80 -5.08
N ASP A 660 -28.28 12.02 -6.14
CA ASP A 660 -29.57 11.41 -6.48
C ASP A 660 -29.97 10.33 -5.45
N ALA A 661 -29.02 9.50 -5.03
CA ALA A 661 -29.25 8.42 -4.07
C ALA A 661 -29.61 8.94 -2.66
N PHE A 662 -29.02 10.04 -2.22
CA PHE A 662 -29.20 10.56 -0.85
C PHE A 662 -29.98 11.87 -0.75
N GLY A 663 -30.43 12.43 -1.88
CA GLY A 663 -31.21 13.67 -1.91
C GLY A 663 -30.42 14.89 -1.44
N VAL A 664 -29.11 14.93 -1.73
CA VAL A 664 -28.20 16.00 -1.33
C VAL A 664 -28.48 17.25 -2.17
N LYS A 665 -28.56 18.41 -1.52
CA LYS A 665 -29.07 19.65 -2.15
C LYS A 665 -28.33 20.90 -1.69
N PRO A 666 -28.49 22.04 -2.41
CA PRO A 666 -27.95 23.31 -1.95
C PRO A 666 -28.37 23.61 -0.50
N GLY A 667 -27.39 23.99 0.32
CA GLY A 667 -27.56 24.25 1.76
C GLY A 667 -27.12 23.10 2.68
N ASP A 668 -26.85 21.91 2.14
CA ASP A 668 -26.09 20.87 2.87
C ASP A 668 -24.58 21.24 2.87
N GLU A 669 -23.85 20.90 3.94
CA GLU A 669 -22.51 21.47 4.20
C GLU A 669 -21.44 21.08 3.17
N LYS A 670 -21.54 19.87 2.59
CA LYS A 670 -20.57 19.34 1.61
C LYS A 670 -21.13 19.32 0.19
N TYR A 671 -22.20 20.06 -0.06
CA TYR A 671 -22.76 20.21 -1.40
C TYR A 671 -21.79 20.97 -2.31
N ILE A 672 -21.47 20.38 -3.47
CA ILE A 672 -20.76 21.04 -4.56
C ILE A 672 -21.76 21.23 -5.73
N ALA A 673 -21.82 22.44 -6.28
CA ALA A 673 -22.67 22.73 -7.43
C ALA A 673 -22.20 21.91 -8.65
N PRO A 674 -23.10 21.45 -9.54
CA PRO A 674 -22.71 20.58 -10.66
C PRO A 674 -21.58 21.13 -11.55
N ALA A 675 -21.50 22.44 -11.74
CA ALA A 675 -20.47 23.08 -12.56
C ALA A 675 -19.09 23.19 -11.87
N ASP A 676 -19.03 23.01 -10.55
CA ASP A 676 -17.82 23.13 -9.73
C ASP A 676 -17.24 21.77 -9.34
N ARG A 677 -17.90 20.67 -9.71
CA ARG A 677 -17.44 19.30 -9.46
C ARG A 677 -16.32 18.93 -10.43
N ALA A 678 -15.31 18.23 -9.94
CA ALA A 678 -14.30 17.62 -10.78
C ALA A 678 -14.89 16.52 -11.67
N VAL A 679 -14.48 16.49 -12.94
CA VAL A 679 -14.87 15.47 -13.93
C VAL A 679 -13.60 14.91 -14.57
N ILE A 680 -13.26 13.67 -14.23
CA ILE A 680 -12.06 12.99 -14.72
C ILE A 680 -12.46 11.78 -15.58
N TRP A 681 -12.97 10.69 -14.98
CA TRP A 681 -13.35 9.45 -15.68
C TRP A 681 -14.84 9.28 -15.93
#